data_AF-A0A945YZ14-F1
#
_entry.id   AF-A0A945YZ14-F1
#
_cell.length_a   1.000
_cell.length_b   1.000
_cell.length_c   1.000
_cell.angle_alpha   90.00
_cell.angle_beta   90.00
_cell.angle_gamma   90.00
#
_symmetry.space_group_name_H-M   'P 1'
#
loop_
_entity.id
_entity.type
_entity.pdbx_description
1 polymer ?
#
loop_
_entity_poly.entity_id
_entity_poly.type
_entity_poly.pdbx_seq_one_letter_code
_entity_poly.pdbx_strand_id
1 'polypeptide(L)'
;MYNLTLKSEYSFGESFAFLKRLHDEYSYKGVIGVSDFNTFAVHKLKKMCDKSGTKPIFGYRVNVVKHATEKVKPRGQFGKEYIIIARNIDGLKEIFKLTKINTENFYYRPNISCHDIENLTNDVIVISQDPITQRVDFLGIGFKTPNHAMELPLPRVFVNENFYCTKDDKKIYNLMTGGKGDDSVSPQHILTRAEARHYFGQECISNLTHIVNSVENFKLTKAPNIKAGAKIDVRQVCYQNAKYKVGSDWTQEYMDRLNRELELLEHKGFLDYIVVVYDLIKQAKEFCLVGAGRGSSAGSLVCYLLDITTVDPIKFGLIFERFVDINRDDEPDIDTDFPDNKRDKVINILKKQYGQDSVKSISNISRWAAKVTLNEFAKTMMVPSFETDQVKDSLVRRLAGDTRPAIEETKNTTEVGKEYFETYPQMMNAQLLETHSKNKGKHAAGVIVCNSEITNYCGIDIRDETVYLDKNDCSDLNLLKIDVLGLRTLAVLEDCAKLIGMNYLDYYKLPLNDPKTFTIFEQNRLTGIFQFEGDAMKQINKEFPMESFNDICVTGALGRPGALSSGGTARYLKLRSGERQPVYHNEIHQRITEETLGIIVYQEQTMFVAKELANMSWEQVSLLRKSSSKSKGDDYFRKTFMDDFVNGCMTNPNVEISEEVANQLWSDISSSGSYSFNKSHSVSYAFVSYWTAFMKAHYGLQFIASVLNNSKSDDAGLKILREYHEKEDLVYKPVDPDNSGLYWSVVNGELIGGLTNMKGVGLVKARTIIKIRNGKAKMTPSIMKMMVSPVTPFDFLYPTQHYWGKLFDKPSEYGLSESPTAISEITEGEFYAIGKLIHMDDSDMNELSRVKTRGYEIDGQSRRVSFRIEDDTDNLVCIISNKYYNSQASSVNTAKVNSDWLCVKGFVKEGLPILFVTEVANLSRQLKYDSDEYQEKLRRETE
;
A
#
# COMPACT_ATOMS: atom_id res chain seq x y z
N MET A 1 20.61 -34.78 -8.96
CA MET A 1 21.90 -34.38 -8.33
C MET A 1 21.54 -33.40 -7.23
N TYR A 2 22.30 -33.34 -6.14
CA TYR A 2 22.06 -32.29 -5.15
C TYR A 2 22.30 -30.91 -5.78
N ASN A 3 21.34 -29.99 -5.62
CA ASN A 3 21.52 -28.60 -5.98
C ASN A 3 21.53 -27.79 -4.69
N LEU A 4 22.67 -27.18 -4.36
CA LEU A 4 22.88 -26.51 -3.08
C LEU A 4 22.81 -24.98 -3.17
N THR A 5 22.92 -24.46 -4.39
CA THR A 5 23.15 -23.03 -4.64
C THR A 5 22.06 -22.41 -5.52
N LEU A 6 20.84 -22.95 -5.57
CA LEU A 6 19.85 -22.44 -6.52
C LEU A 6 19.43 -21.01 -6.19
N LYS A 7 19.32 -20.13 -7.19
CA LYS A 7 18.63 -18.84 -7.05
C LYS A 7 17.14 -19.04 -7.24
N SER A 8 16.34 -18.43 -6.38
CA SER A 8 14.87 -18.45 -6.44
C SER A 8 14.31 -17.12 -6.93
N GLU A 9 12.99 -17.01 -7.00
CA GLU A 9 12.25 -15.77 -7.30
C GLU A 9 12.58 -14.59 -6.36
N TYR A 10 13.16 -14.86 -5.18
CA TYR A 10 13.60 -13.84 -4.25
C TYR A 10 14.95 -13.21 -4.63
N SER A 11 15.69 -13.79 -5.59
CA SER A 11 16.72 -13.08 -6.35
C SER A 11 16.06 -12.16 -7.38
N PHE A 12 15.45 -11.08 -6.87
CA PHE A 12 14.58 -10.17 -7.62
C PHE A 12 15.20 -9.70 -8.94
N GLY A 13 14.51 -9.98 -10.04
CA GLY A 13 14.96 -9.58 -11.39
C GLY A 13 16.18 -10.33 -11.91
N GLU A 14 16.75 -11.28 -11.16
CA GLU A 14 17.92 -12.07 -11.57
C GLU A 14 17.60 -13.55 -11.81
N SER A 15 16.50 -14.06 -11.26
CA SER A 15 16.08 -15.45 -11.48
C SER A 15 14.57 -15.56 -11.68
N PHE A 16 14.17 -16.28 -12.73
CA PHE A 16 12.80 -16.74 -12.95
C PHE A 16 12.67 -18.19 -12.49
N ALA A 17 12.45 -18.36 -11.19
CA ALA A 17 12.38 -19.67 -10.56
C ALA A 17 11.53 -19.62 -9.29
N PHE A 18 10.24 -19.93 -9.40
CA PHE A 18 9.36 -20.01 -8.23
C PHE A 18 9.94 -20.95 -7.18
N LEU A 19 9.97 -20.50 -5.92
CA LEU A 19 10.54 -21.31 -4.83
C LEU A 19 9.82 -22.66 -4.72
N LYS A 20 8.50 -22.67 -4.95
CA LYS A 20 7.69 -23.89 -4.97
C LYS A 20 8.11 -24.86 -6.07
N ARG A 21 8.35 -24.37 -7.28
CA ARG A 21 8.80 -25.19 -8.40
C ARG A 21 10.18 -25.79 -8.13
N LEU A 22 11.10 -25.00 -7.56
CA LEU A 22 12.42 -25.49 -7.15
C LEU A 22 12.31 -26.64 -6.15
N HIS A 23 11.48 -26.49 -5.11
CA HIS A 23 11.24 -27.56 -4.15
C HIS A 23 10.59 -28.80 -4.79
N ASP A 24 9.53 -28.62 -5.59
CA ASP A 24 8.74 -29.74 -6.10
C ASP A 24 9.50 -30.54 -7.19
N GLU A 25 10.24 -29.87 -8.08
CA GLU A 25 10.87 -30.51 -9.25
C GLU A 25 12.37 -30.79 -9.07
N TYR A 26 13.08 -30.04 -8.23
CA TYR A 26 14.54 -30.09 -8.14
C TYR A 26 15.07 -30.64 -6.80
N SER A 27 14.18 -31.06 -5.89
CA SER A 27 14.56 -31.84 -4.71
C SER A 27 15.16 -33.18 -5.14
N TYR A 28 16.37 -33.49 -4.67
CA TYR A 28 17.04 -34.74 -4.98
C TYR A 28 17.30 -35.54 -3.71
N LYS A 29 16.81 -36.78 -3.67
CA LYS A 29 16.86 -37.65 -2.47
C LYS A 29 16.34 -36.93 -1.20
N GLY A 30 15.27 -36.15 -1.38
CA GLY A 30 14.66 -35.37 -0.30
C GLY A 30 15.50 -34.19 0.18
N VAL A 31 16.42 -33.66 -0.62
CA VAL A 31 17.25 -32.49 -0.26
C VAL A 31 17.14 -31.40 -1.33
N ILE A 32 17.03 -30.14 -0.90
CA ILE A 32 17.00 -28.96 -1.76
C ILE A 32 17.77 -27.81 -1.12
N GLY A 33 18.65 -27.15 -1.88
CA GLY A 33 19.38 -25.97 -1.41
C GLY A 33 19.16 -24.73 -2.25
N VAL A 34 18.91 -23.61 -1.58
CA VAL A 34 18.65 -22.30 -2.18
C VAL A 34 19.64 -21.29 -1.61
N SER A 35 20.20 -20.45 -2.48
CA SER A 35 21.15 -19.40 -2.15
C SER A 35 20.84 -18.15 -2.96
N ASP A 36 20.07 -17.26 -2.36
CA ASP A 36 19.73 -15.94 -2.90
C ASP A 36 20.69 -14.88 -2.34
N PHE A 37 20.66 -13.66 -2.91
CA PHE A 37 21.36 -12.48 -2.37
C PHE A 37 20.64 -11.84 -1.17
N ASN A 38 19.65 -12.53 -0.60
CA ASN A 38 18.90 -12.19 0.60
C ASN A 38 18.36 -13.50 1.23
N THR A 39 17.58 -13.39 2.30
CA THR A 39 17.11 -14.55 3.06
C THR A 39 15.59 -14.74 3.06
N PHE A 40 14.84 -14.08 2.16
CA PHE A 40 13.38 -14.23 2.06
C PHE A 40 12.93 -15.68 1.83
N ALA A 41 13.73 -16.47 1.10
CA ALA A 41 13.41 -17.86 0.80
C ALA A 41 13.49 -18.78 2.04
N VAL A 42 14.25 -18.43 3.08
CA VAL A 42 14.62 -19.34 4.17
C VAL A 42 13.40 -19.90 4.91
N HIS A 43 12.55 -19.03 5.44
CA HIS A 43 11.36 -19.45 6.20
C HIS A 43 10.37 -20.20 5.32
N LYS A 44 10.10 -19.69 4.11
CA LYS A 44 9.16 -20.28 3.17
C LYS A 44 9.60 -21.66 2.71
N LEU A 45 10.89 -21.82 2.38
CA LEU A 45 11.46 -23.11 2.01
C LEU A 45 11.38 -24.08 3.19
N LYS A 46 11.70 -23.65 4.41
CA LYS A 46 11.58 -24.50 5.61
C LYS A 46 10.15 -25.02 5.79
N LYS A 47 9.15 -24.14 5.70
CA LYS A 47 7.73 -24.51 5.82
C LYS A 47 7.31 -25.54 4.78
N MET A 48 7.79 -25.40 3.55
CA MET A 48 7.54 -26.36 2.47
C MET A 48 8.21 -27.71 2.73
N CYS A 49 9.48 -27.68 3.13
CA CYS A 49 10.27 -28.87 3.43
C CYS A 49 9.72 -29.66 4.63
N ASP A 50 9.30 -28.98 5.69
CA ASP A 50 8.67 -29.61 6.85
C ASP A 50 7.36 -30.31 6.49
N LYS A 51 6.57 -29.73 5.56
CA LYS A 51 5.33 -30.33 5.07
C LYS A 51 5.59 -31.55 4.18
N SER A 52 6.65 -31.55 3.38
CA SER A 52 6.99 -32.63 2.44
C SER A 52 7.92 -33.70 3.01
N GLY A 53 8.48 -33.49 4.21
CA GLY A 53 9.50 -34.35 4.79
C GLY A 53 10.87 -34.27 4.09
N THR A 54 11.13 -33.16 3.38
CA THR A 54 12.43 -32.92 2.73
C THR A 54 13.35 -32.07 3.62
N LYS A 55 14.64 -32.07 3.33
CA LYS A 55 15.68 -31.33 4.04
C LYS A 55 16.07 -30.07 3.25
N PRO A 56 15.88 -28.87 3.82
CA PRO A 56 16.37 -27.64 3.21
C PRO A 56 17.87 -27.45 3.51
N ILE A 57 18.58 -26.83 2.57
CA ILE A 57 19.92 -26.29 2.74
C ILE A 57 19.86 -24.79 2.48
N PHE A 58 20.18 -24.00 3.49
CA PHE A 58 20.11 -22.54 3.41
C PHE A 58 21.48 -21.99 3.05
N GLY A 59 21.54 -21.27 1.93
CA GLY A 59 22.72 -20.52 1.55
C GLY A 59 22.41 -19.05 1.31
N TYR A 60 23.48 -18.27 1.22
CA TYR A 60 23.44 -16.83 1.03
C TYR A 60 24.58 -16.39 0.11
N ARG A 61 24.24 -15.66 -0.95
CA ARG A 61 25.20 -15.13 -1.92
C ARG A 61 25.61 -13.72 -1.54
N VAL A 62 26.91 -13.44 -1.56
CA VAL A 62 27.48 -12.14 -1.20
C VAL A 62 28.59 -11.76 -2.17
N ASN A 63 28.76 -10.46 -2.41
CA ASN A 63 29.92 -9.94 -3.13
C ASN A 63 31.00 -9.56 -2.13
N VAL A 64 32.22 -10.02 -2.34
CA VAL A 64 33.36 -9.80 -1.45
C VAL A 64 34.36 -8.86 -2.11
N VAL A 65 34.79 -7.84 -1.38
CA VAL A 65 35.80 -6.86 -1.78
C VAL A 65 36.96 -6.87 -0.79
N LYS A 66 38.12 -6.34 -1.17
CA LYS A 66 39.29 -6.32 -0.26
C LYS A 66 39.04 -5.42 0.95
N HIS A 67 38.43 -4.27 0.72
CA HIS A 67 38.09 -3.30 1.77
C HIS A 67 36.63 -2.87 1.66
N ALA A 68 35.91 -2.81 2.79
CA ALA A 68 34.49 -2.43 2.82
C ALA A 68 34.19 -1.05 2.20
N THR A 69 35.16 -0.13 2.19
CA THR A 69 35.04 1.22 1.62
C THR A 69 35.36 1.32 0.13
N GLU A 70 35.71 0.21 -0.53
CA GLU A 70 36.11 0.20 -1.93
C GLU A 70 34.90 0.50 -2.84
N LYS A 71 34.91 1.68 -3.48
CA LYS A 71 33.86 2.09 -4.42
C LYS A 71 34.02 1.34 -5.74
N VAL A 72 33.21 0.30 -5.94
CA VAL A 72 33.13 -0.42 -7.21
C VAL A 72 32.51 0.46 -8.31
N LYS A 73 33.21 0.65 -9.44
CA LYS A 73 32.68 1.36 -10.62
C LYS A 73 31.63 0.50 -11.37
N PRO A 74 30.67 1.12 -12.08
CA PRO A 74 29.61 0.39 -12.80
C PRO A 74 30.09 -0.40 -14.04
N ARG A 75 31.39 -0.34 -14.40
CA ARG A 75 31.99 -1.11 -15.50
C ARG A 75 33.28 -1.80 -15.04
N GLY A 76 33.18 -3.05 -14.57
CA GLY A 76 34.25 -4.04 -14.73
C GLY A 76 35.01 -4.55 -13.50
N GLN A 77 34.71 -4.14 -12.26
CA GLN A 77 35.29 -4.74 -11.06
C GLN A 77 34.23 -4.93 -9.97
N PHE A 78 33.23 -5.76 -10.24
CA PHE A 78 32.34 -6.22 -9.17
C PHE A 78 33.13 -7.07 -8.17
N GLY A 79 32.76 -7.00 -6.88
CA GLY A 79 33.31 -7.89 -5.86
C GLY A 79 33.19 -9.35 -6.28
N LYS A 80 34.06 -10.21 -5.76
CA LYS A 80 34.05 -11.65 -6.07
C LYS A 80 32.88 -12.31 -5.37
N GLU A 81 32.14 -13.16 -6.06
CA GLU A 81 30.98 -13.80 -5.47
C GLU A 81 31.37 -14.95 -4.55
N TYR A 82 30.77 -14.97 -3.37
CA TYR A 82 30.90 -16.03 -2.36
C TYR A 82 29.52 -16.56 -2.00
N ILE A 83 29.45 -17.86 -1.72
CA ILE A 83 28.24 -18.56 -1.28
C ILE A 83 28.52 -19.13 0.10
N ILE A 84 27.70 -18.76 1.06
CA ILE A 84 27.83 -19.18 2.47
C ILE A 84 26.65 -20.09 2.78
N ILE A 85 26.91 -21.34 3.15
CA ILE A 85 25.88 -22.33 3.50
C ILE A 85 25.88 -22.56 5.01
N ALA A 86 24.73 -22.52 5.65
CA ALA A 86 24.59 -22.84 7.07
C ALA A 86 24.72 -24.36 7.30
N ARG A 87 25.64 -24.78 8.18
CA ARG A 87 25.71 -26.19 8.61
C ARG A 87 24.66 -26.49 9.66
N ASN A 88 24.39 -25.56 10.57
CA ASN A 88 23.46 -25.71 11.67
C ASN A 88 22.72 -24.37 11.93
N ILE A 89 21.92 -24.32 12.99
CA ILE A 89 21.13 -23.12 13.33
C ILE A 89 22.02 -21.91 13.66
N ASP A 90 23.20 -22.12 14.25
CA ASP A 90 24.10 -21.03 14.62
C ASP A 90 24.80 -20.45 13.40
N GLY A 91 25.18 -21.30 12.43
CA GLY A 91 25.63 -20.84 11.11
C GLY A 91 24.56 -20.06 10.35
N LEU A 92 23.28 -20.39 10.51
CA LEU A 92 22.20 -19.60 9.92
C LEU A 92 22.04 -18.22 10.58
N LYS A 93 22.20 -18.13 11.92
CA LYS A 93 22.23 -16.84 12.63
C LYS A 93 23.43 -15.99 12.19
N GLU A 94 24.57 -16.62 11.94
CA GLU A 94 25.75 -15.95 11.38
C GLU A 94 25.46 -15.35 10.00
N ILE A 95 24.80 -16.11 9.11
CA ILE A 95 24.29 -15.60 7.82
C ILE A 95 23.34 -14.40 8.03
N PHE A 96 22.42 -14.46 8.99
CA PHE A 96 21.52 -13.34 9.28
C PHE A 96 22.27 -12.10 9.75
N LYS A 97 23.31 -12.24 10.58
CA LYS A 97 24.19 -11.12 10.97
C LYS A 97 24.96 -10.56 9.79
N LEU A 98 25.46 -11.39 8.89
CA LEU A 98 26.12 -10.94 7.66
C LEU A 98 25.20 -10.13 6.76
N THR A 99 23.90 -10.44 6.73
CA THR A 99 22.95 -9.65 5.92
C THR A 99 22.86 -8.19 6.35
N LYS A 100 22.98 -7.92 7.66
CA LYS A 100 23.10 -6.56 8.22
C LYS A 100 24.35 -5.87 7.67
N ILE A 101 25.53 -6.47 7.87
CA ILE A 101 26.84 -5.90 7.45
C ILE A 101 26.87 -5.64 5.94
N ASN A 102 26.38 -6.59 5.14
CA ASN A 102 26.38 -6.51 3.68
C ASN A 102 25.62 -5.28 3.15
N THR A 103 24.54 -4.91 3.84
CA THR A 103 23.67 -3.79 3.43
C THR A 103 24.12 -2.44 3.99
N GLU A 104 25.01 -2.40 4.98
CA GLU A 104 25.64 -1.16 5.46
C GLU A 104 26.58 -0.56 4.40
N ASN A 105 27.32 -1.41 3.68
CA ASN A 105 28.33 -1.00 2.69
C ASN A 105 27.79 -1.04 1.25
N PHE A 106 26.66 -0.37 1.00
CA PHE A 106 26.00 -0.40 -0.31
C PHE A 106 26.47 0.72 -1.25
N TYR A 107 26.87 0.34 -2.47
CA TYR A 107 27.09 1.30 -3.57
C TYR A 107 26.21 0.97 -4.78
N TYR A 108 26.58 -0.04 -5.59
CA TYR A 108 25.73 -0.60 -6.66
C TYR A 108 25.13 -1.97 -6.28
N ARG A 109 25.92 -2.79 -5.57
CA ARG A 109 25.49 -4.03 -4.94
C ARG A 109 25.94 -4.03 -3.48
N PRO A 110 25.27 -4.79 -2.59
CA PRO A 110 25.74 -5.02 -1.23
C PRO A 110 27.10 -5.73 -1.28
N ASN A 111 28.07 -5.24 -0.49
CA ASN A 111 29.42 -5.79 -0.41
C ASN A 111 29.80 -6.14 1.03
N ILE A 112 30.61 -7.19 1.17
CA ILE A 112 31.26 -7.63 2.41
C ILE A 112 32.78 -7.59 2.21
N SER A 113 33.55 -7.34 3.26
CA SER A 113 35.02 -7.34 3.16
C SER A 113 35.62 -8.74 3.30
N CYS A 114 36.86 -8.93 2.82
CA CYS A 114 37.61 -10.17 3.09
C CYS A 114 37.69 -10.46 4.60
N HIS A 115 37.85 -9.43 5.44
CA HIS A 115 37.93 -9.57 6.89
C HIS A 115 36.67 -10.18 7.51
N ASP A 116 35.49 -9.76 7.03
CA ASP A 116 34.22 -10.31 7.50
C ASP A 116 34.07 -11.80 7.15
N ILE A 117 34.58 -12.19 5.97
CA ILE A 117 34.60 -13.61 5.57
C ILE A 117 35.60 -14.40 6.41
N GLU A 118 36.76 -13.83 6.75
CA GLU A 118 37.80 -14.48 7.57
C GLU A 118 37.34 -14.75 8.99
N ASN A 119 36.46 -13.91 9.53
CA ASN A 119 35.88 -14.08 10.85
C ASN A 119 34.76 -15.11 10.90
N LEU A 120 34.37 -15.71 9.76
CA LEU A 120 33.31 -16.71 9.73
C LEU A 120 33.71 -17.99 10.46
N THR A 121 32.81 -18.47 11.32
CA THR A 121 33.02 -19.70 12.09
C THR A 121 32.97 -20.96 11.21
N ASN A 122 33.21 -22.12 11.83
CA ASN A 122 33.06 -23.41 11.16
C ASN A 122 31.60 -23.88 11.08
N ASP A 123 30.64 -23.14 11.65
CA ASP A 123 29.20 -23.42 11.54
C ASP A 123 28.65 -23.08 10.15
N VAL A 124 29.45 -22.47 9.29
CA VAL A 124 29.15 -22.23 7.88
C VAL A 124 30.15 -22.92 6.95
N ILE A 125 29.72 -23.15 5.72
CA ILE A 125 30.55 -23.61 4.60
C ILE A 125 30.69 -22.46 3.61
N VAL A 126 31.92 -22.10 3.26
CA VAL A 126 32.23 -21.00 2.36
C VAL A 126 32.71 -21.53 1.02
N ILE A 127 32.01 -21.15 -0.06
CA ILE A 127 32.31 -21.54 -1.43
C ILE A 127 32.57 -20.28 -2.26
N SER A 128 33.63 -20.26 -3.06
CA SER A 128 33.87 -19.18 -4.03
C SER A 128 34.42 -19.75 -5.33
N GLN A 129 34.03 -19.14 -6.46
CA GLN A 129 34.59 -19.48 -7.78
C GLN A 129 35.91 -18.76 -8.05
N ASP A 130 36.20 -17.66 -7.38
CA ASP A 130 37.42 -16.86 -7.57
C ASP A 130 37.82 -16.20 -6.24
N PRO A 131 38.42 -16.97 -5.33
CA PRO A 131 38.62 -16.53 -3.95
C PRO A 131 39.74 -15.48 -3.84
N ILE A 132 39.47 -14.46 -3.03
CA ILE A 132 40.40 -13.36 -2.68
C ILE A 132 40.71 -13.30 -1.17
N THR A 133 40.27 -14.30 -0.40
CA THR A 133 40.60 -14.54 1.00
C THR A 133 40.91 -16.03 1.23
N GLN A 134 41.61 -16.33 2.32
CA GLN A 134 41.99 -17.69 2.72
C GLN A 134 40.83 -18.51 3.31
N ARG A 135 39.81 -17.87 3.89
CA ARG A 135 38.65 -18.57 4.50
C ARG A 135 37.68 -19.04 3.40
N VAL A 136 38.01 -20.18 2.79
CA VAL A 136 37.20 -20.85 1.77
C VAL A 136 37.32 -22.36 1.96
N ASP A 137 36.19 -23.05 2.08
CA ASP A 137 36.16 -24.51 2.29
C ASP A 137 36.20 -25.27 0.96
N PHE A 138 35.54 -24.74 -0.07
CA PHE A 138 35.47 -25.37 -1.38
C PHE A 138 35.66 -24.36 -2.52
N LEU A 139 36.40 -24.78 -3.54
CA LEU A 139 36.43 -24.06 -4.81
C LEU A 139 35.15 -24.38 -5.60
N GLY A 140 34.35 -23.36 -5.85
CA GLY A 140 33.19 -23.45 -6.72
C GLY A 140 33.62 -23.63 -8.17
N ILE A 141 33.10 -24.66 -8.83
CA ILE A 141 33.30 -24.91 -10.25
C ILE A 141 31.99 -24.64 -10.98
N GLY A 142 32.02 -23.61 -11.83
CA GLY A 142 30.93 -23.18 -12.69
C GLY A 142 31.47 -22.44 -13.92
N PHE A 143 30.57 -21.85 -14.70
CA PHE A 143 30.96 -21.16 -15.95
C PHE A 143 31.70 -19.83 -15.73
N LYS A 144 31.74 -19.32 -14.49
CA LYS A 144 32.47 -18.10 -14.12
C LYS A 144 33.81 -18.39 -13.43
N THR A 145 34.17 -19.65 -13.18
CA THR A 145 35.43 -20.02 -12.54
C THR A 145 36.61 -19.71 -13.48
N PRO A 146 37.54 -18.81 -13.09
CA PRO A 146 38.69 -18.47 -13.92
C PRO A 146 39.79 -19.54 -13.82
N ASN A 147 40.62 -19.64 -14.86
CA ASN A 147 41.66 -20.66 -14.94
C ASN A 147 42.66 -20.62 -13.78
N HIS A 148 43.02 -19.43 -13.28
CA HIS A 148 43.97 -19.31 -12.16
C HIS A 148 43.42 -19.90 -10.85
N ALA A 149 42.10 -19.87 -10.65
CA ALA A 149 41.49 -20.45 -9.46
C ALA A 149 41.57 -21.99 -9.46
N MET A 150 41.68 -22.62 -10.64
CA MET A 150 41.77 -24.08 -10.79
C MET A 150 43.06 -24.68 -10.23
N GLU A 151 44.10 -23.87 -10.05
CA GLU A 151 45.40 -24.26 -9.48
C GLU A 151 45.39 -24.31 -7.95
N LEU A 152 44.34 -23.78 -7.31
CA LEU A 152 44.23 -23.78 -5.85
C LEU A 152 44.00 -25.20 -5.31
N PRO A 153 44.67 -25.60 -4.21
CA PRO A 153 44.57 -26.93 -3.62
C PRO A 153 43.30 -27.07 -2.74
N LEU A 154 42.15 -26.65 -3.25
CA LEU A 154 40.85 -26.72 -2.57
C LEU A 154 39.96 -27.82 -3.16
N PRO A 155 39.15 -28.52 -2.35
CA PRO A 155 38.19 -29.49 -2.86
C PRO A 155 37.16 -28.78 -3.74
N ARG A 156 36.81 -29.42 -4.86
CA ARG A 156 35.97 -28.81 -5.90
C ARG A 156 34.51 -29.16 -5.72
N VAL A 157 33.62 -28.18 -5.86
CA VAL A 157 32.18 -28.39 -5.77
C VAL A 157 31.46 -27.71 -6.93
N PHE A 158 30.44 -28.36 -7.48
CA PHE A 158 29.62 -27.75 -8.53
C PHE A 158 28.77 -26.60 -7.96
N VAL A 159 28.80 -25.44 -8.65
CA VAL A 159 27.95 -24.29 -8.36
C VAL A 159 26.98 -24.08 -9.51
N ASN A 160 25.69 -24.05 -9.18
CA ASN A 160 24.64 -23.71 -10.13
C ASN A 160 24.38 -22.20 -10.09
N GLU A 161 24.41 -21.52 -11.23
CA GLU A 161 24.13 -20.08 -11.35
C GLU A 161 22.79 -19.77 -12.03
N ASN A 162 21.82 -20.67 -11.91
CA ASN A 162 20.55 -20.63 -12.63
C ASN A 162 19.90 -19.25 -12.68
N PHE A 163 19.53 -18.83 -13.89
CA PHE A 163 18.66 -17.68 -14.11
C PHE A 163 17.21 -18.12 -14.32
N TYR A 164 17.00 -19.40 -14.64
CA TYR A 164 15.69 -19.99 -14.84
C TYR A 164 15.75 -21.51 -14.71
N CYS A 165 14.61 -22.18 -14.58
CA CYS A 165 14.54 -23.62 -14.31
C CYS A 165 14.93 -24.47 -15.54
N THR A 166 14.26 -24.27 -16.68
CA THR A 166 14.49 -25.04 -17.92
C THR A 166 14.83 -24.14 -19.10
N LYS A 167 15.34 -24.71 -20.19
CA LYS A 167 15.66 -23.93 -21.41
C LYS A 167 14.45 -23.17 -21.96
N ASP A 168 13.24 -23.74 -21.82
CA ASP A 168 11.99 -23.13 -22.29
C ASP A 168 11.58 -21.89 -21.48
N ASP A 169 12.07 -21.78 -20.25
CA ASP A 169 11.80 -20.64 -19.37
C ASP A 169 12.59 -19.38 -19.77
N LYS A 170 13.61 -19.50 -20.65
CA LYS A 170 14.43 -18.36 -21.11
C LYS A 170 13.56 -17.22 -21.64
N LYS A 171 12.49 -17.54 -22.38
CA LYS A 171 11.57 -16.54 -22.94
C LYS A 171 10.87 -15.72 -21.84
N ILE A 172 10.51 -16.35 -20.72
CA ILE A 172 9.81 -15.69 -19.60
C ILE A 172 10.80 -14.92 -18.75
N TYR A 173 12.01 -15.45 -18.55
CA TYR A 173 13.09 -14.71 -17.91
C TYR A 173 13.46 -13.43 -18.68
N ASN A 174 13.58 -13.51 -20.00
CA ASN A 174 13.83 -12.34 -20.85
C ASN A 174 12.70 -11.30 -20.75
N LEU A 175 11.45 -11.76 -20.66
CA LEU A 175 10.32 -10.87 -20.37
C LEU A 175 10.48 -10.18 -19.00
N MET A 176 10.72 -10.96 -17.94
CA MET A 176 10.82 -10.44 -16.58
C MET A 176 11.90 -9.35 -16.46
N THR A 177 13.00 -9.51 -17.20
CA THR A 177 14.13 -8.57 -17.24
C THR A 177 13.99 -7.44 -18.26
N GLY A 178 12.92 -7.44 -19.06
CA GLY A 178 12.72 -6.47 -20.16
C GLY A 178 13.80 -6.57 -21.24
N GLY A 179 14.32 -7.78 -21.50
CA GLY A 179 15.38 -8.05 -22.48
C GLY A 179 16.79 -7.63 -22.05
N LYS A 180 16.97 -7.21 -20.79
CA LYS A 180 18.25 -6.77 -20.22
C LYS A 180 18.91 -7.84 -19.34
N GLY A 181 18.51 -9.10 -19.49
CA GLY A 181 19.09 -10.20 -18.74
C GLY A 181 20.61 -10.33 -18.99
N ASP A 182 21.32 -10.86 -18.00
CA ASP A 182 22.73 -11.22 -18.16
C ASP A 182 22.85 -12.39 -19.15
N ASP A 183 23.58 -12.20 -20.26
CA ASP A 183 23.90 -13.23 -21.27
C ASP A 183 25.41 -13.60 -21.25
N SER A 184 26.16 -13.21 -20.20
CA SER A 184 27.62 -13.43 -20.12
C SER A 184 28.03 -14.89 -19.92
N VAL A 185 27.10 -15.76 -19.52
CA VAL A 185 27.34 -17.18 -19.24
C VAL A 185 26.25 -18.06 -19.83
N SER A 186 26.63 -19.23 -20.34
CA SER A 186 25.71 -20.24 -20.89
C SER A 186 26.26 -21.65 -20.63
N PRO A 187 25.42 -22.65 -20.29
CA PRO A 187 23.97 -22.58 -20.12
C PRO A 187 23.51 -21.88 -18.83
N GLN A 188 22.28 -21.34 -18.83
CA GLN A 188 21.71 -20.54 -17.73
C GLN A 188 20.54 -21.25 -17.02
N HIS A 189 20.11 -22.42 -17.51
CA HIS A 189 19.12 -23.27 -16.87
C HIS A 189 19.74 -24.10 -15.75
N ILE A 190 18.90 -24.70 -14.89
CA ILE A 190 19.38 -25.64 -13.87
C ILE A 190 19.91 -26.90 -14.59
N LEU A 191 21.22 -27.13 -14.48
CA LEU A 191 21.84 -28.28 -15.13
C LEU A 191 21.35 -29.61 -14.58
N THR A 192 21.13 -30.56 -15.48
CA THR A 192 20.92 -31.97 -15.14
C THR A 192 22.20 -32.60 -14.60
N ARG A 193 22.09 -33.76 -13.94
CA ARG A 193 23.26 -34.52 -13.47
C ARG A 193 24.22 -34.89 -14.61
N ALA A 194 23.66 -35.22 -15.79
CA ALA A 194 24.45 -35.60 -16.96
C ALA A 194 25.21 -34.38 -17.52
N GLU A 195 24.53 -33.24 -17.67
CA GLU A 195 25.15 -31.98 -18.10
C GLU A 195 26.24 -31.54 -17.11
N ALA A 196 25.96 -31.51 -15.81
CA ALA A 196 26.94 -31.13 -14.81
C ALA A 196 28.18 -32.05 -14.82
N ARG A 197 27.97 -33.38 -15.00
CA ARG A 197 29.09 -34.34 -15.09
C ARG A 197 29.90 -34.12 -16.35
N HIS A 198 29.24 -33.81 -17.45
CA HIS A 198 29.89 -33.54 -18.73
C HIS A 198 30.76 -32.28 -18.66
N TYR A 199 30.25 -31.19 -18.09
CA TYR A 199 30.98 -29.92 -18.00
C TYR A 199 32.06 -29.91 -16.93
N PHE A 200 31.81 -30.52 -15.76
CA PHE A 200 32.62 -30.27 -14.56
C PHE A 200 33.19 -31.55 -13.90
N GLY A 201 32.93 -32.72 -14.47
CA GLY A 201 33.46 -33.99 -14.00
C GLY A 201 32.74 -34.58 -12.77
N GLN A 202 33.14 -35.80 -12.40
CA GLN A 202 32.48 -36.56 -11.33
C GLN A 202 32.88 -36.11 -9.92
N GLU A 203 34.09 -35.60 -9.74
CA GLU A 203 34.62 -35.11 -8.44
C GLU A 203 33.71 -34.03 -7.84
N CYS A 204 33.40 -32.98 -8.62
CA CYS A 204 32.54 -31.86 -8.22
C CYS A 204 31.16 -32.33 -7.75
N ILE A 205 30.63 -33.41 -8.35
CA ILE A 205 29.33 -33.98 -8.02
C ILE A 205 29.41 -34.82 -6.73
N SER A 206 30.50 -35.55 -6.54
CA SER A 206 30.69 -36.39 -5.36
C SER A 206 30.80 -35.55 -4.08
N ASN A 207 31.56 -34.43 -4.14
CA ASN A 207 31.76 -33.53 -3.00
C ASN A 207 30.47 -32.86 -2.49
N LEU A 208 29.45 -32.67 -3.34
CA LEU A 208 28.13 -32.20 -2.90
C LEU A 208 27.50 -33.12 -1.85
N THR A 209 27.73 -34.43 -1.96
CA THR A 209 27.20 -35.42 -0.98
C THR A 209 27.85 -35.22 0.38
N HIS A 210 29.15 -34.91 0.43
CA HIS A 210 29.84 -34.61 1.68
C HIS A 210 29.26 -33.36 2.35
N ILE A 211 29.01 -32.30 1.59
CA ILE A 211 28.36 -31.09 2.12
C ILE A 211 26.98 -31.43 2.69
N VAL A 212 26.12 -32.10 1.92
CA VAL A 212 24.77 -32.49 2.36
C VAL A 212 24.77 -33.30 3.65
N ASN A 213 25.71 -34.22 3.81
CA ASN A 213 25.84 -35.06 5.00
C ASN A 213 26.36 -34.27 6.22
N SER A 214 27.12 -33.19 5.99
CA SER A 214 27.66 -32.34 7.06
C SER A 214 26.72 -31.24 7.56
N VAL A 215 25.66 -30.95 6.80
CA VAL A 215 24.62 -29.98 7.18
C VAL A 215 23.56 -30.69 8.03
N GLU A 216 23.09 -30.08 9.10
CA GLU A 216 22.02 -30.59 9.96
C GLU A 216 20.63 -30.25 9.40
N ASN A 217 19.61 -31.03 9.74
CA ASN A 217 18.21 -30.63 9.50
C ASN A 217 17.65 -30.05 10.80
N PHE A 218 17.75 -28.74 10.97
CA PHE A 218 17.33 -28.04 12.18
C PHE A 218 15.99 -27.34 12.02
N LYS A 219 15.35 -27.01 13.15
CA LYS A 219 14.14 -26.16 13.19
C LYS A 219 14.55 -24.69 13.26
N LEU A 220 13.76 -23.83 12.62
CA LEU A 220 13.96 -22.38 12.78
C LEU A 220 13.58 -21.97 14.20
N THR A 221 14.34 -21.03 14.75
CA THR A 221 14.10 -20.49 16.08
C THR A 221 12.89 -19.56 16.03
N LYS A 222 11.90 -19.79 16.90
CA LYS A 222 10.79 -18.85 17.10
C LYS A 222 11.16 -17.85 18.18
N ALA A 223 10.70 -16.62 18.05
CA ALA A 223 10.87 -15.64 19.11
C ALA A 223 10.01 -16.00 20.34
N PRO A 224 10.53 -15.80 21.56
CA PRO A 224 9.69 -15.90 22.75
C PRO A 224 8.66 -14.76 22.75
N ASN A 225 7.57 -14.95 23.49
CA ASN A 225 6.59 -13.88 23.69
C ASN A 225 7.28 -12.65 24.28
N ILE A 226 6.85 -11.47 23.82
CA ILE A 226 7.40 -10.21 24.28
C ILE A 226 7.24 -10.09 25.80
N LYS A 227 8.26 -9.55 26.45
CA LYS A 227 8.22 -9.08 27.83
C LYS A 227 8.25 -7.57 27.84
N ALA A 228 7.32 -6.96 28.57
CA ALA A 228 7.27 -5.52 28.70
C ALA A 228 8.52 -5.00 29.41
N GLY A 229 9.09 -3.90 28.92
CA GLY A 229 10.21 -3.25 29.61
C GLY A 229 9.78 -2.61 30.93
N ALA A 230 8.53 -2.16 31.01
CA ALA A 230 7.93 -1.56 32.20
C ALA A 230 7.16 -2.60 33.01
N LYS A 231 7.31 -2.57 34.35
CA LYS A 231 6.46 -3.34 35.27
C LYS A 231 5.20 -2.55 35.57
N ILE A 232 4.13 -2.81 34.84
CA ILE A 232 2.85 -2.12 34.99
C ILE A 232 1.78 -3.13 35.42
N ASP A 233 1.12 -2.85 36.54
CA ASP A 233 -0.09 -3.58 36.94
C ASP A 233 -1.28 -3.03 36.15
N VAL A 234 -1.63 -3.74 35.07
CA VAL A 234 -2.72 -3.35 34.17
C VAL A 234 -4.05 -3.22 34.91
N ARG A 235 -4.33 -4.13 35.87
CA ARG A 235 -5.57 -4.13 36.65
C ARG A 235 -5.66 -2.86 37.48
N GLN A 236 -4.59 -2.52 38.21
CA GLN A 236 -4.56 -1.32 39.04
C GLN A 236 -4.75 -0.05 38.20
N VAL A 237 -4.07 0.07 37.06
CA VAL A 237 -4.20 1.24 36.17
C VAL A 237 -5.61 1.35 35.62
N CYS A 238 -6.25 0.24 35.20
CA CYS A 238 -7.63 0.27 34.72
C CYS A 238 -8.61 0.77 35.79
N TYR A 239 -8.50 0.29 37.03
CA TYR A 239 -9.36 0.75 38.13
C TYR A 239 -9.13 2.22 38.51
N GLN A 240 -7.90 2.71 38.41
CA GLN A 240 -7.61 4.14 38.60
C GLN A 240 -8.25 4.97 37.49
N ASN A 241 -8.15 4.50 36.24
CA ASN A 241 -8.63 5.21 35.07
C ASN A 241 -10.15 5.22 34.93
N ALA A 242 -10.82 4.15 35.38
CA ALA A 242 -12.27 4.06 35.47
C ALA A 242 -12.90 5.26 36.19
N LYS A 243 -12.26 5.72 37.29
CA LYS A 243 -12.78 6.82 38.12
C LYS A 243 -12.95 8.15 37.39
N TYR A 244 -12.14 8.42 36.37
CA TYR A 244 -12.21 9.70 35.64
C TYR A 244 -12.70 9.54 34.21
N LYS A 245 -12.52 8.39 33.56
CA LYS A 245 -13.03 8.14 32.20
C LYS A 245 -14.52 7.80 32.19
N VAL A 246 -14.95 6.97 33.13
CA VAL A 246 -16.35 6.54 33.26
C VAL A 246 -17.06 7.35 34.35
N GLY A 247 -16.36 7.67 35.44
CA GLY A 247 -16.89 8.56 36.47
C GLY A 247 -18.12 7.96 37.16
N SER A 248 -19.20 8.73 37.21
CA SER A 248 -20.48 8.30 37.81
C SER A 248 -21.16 7.15 37.08
N ASP A 249 -20.80 6.90 35.81
CA ASP A 249 -21.40 5.84 35.00
C ASP A 249 -20.79 4.45 35.28
N TRP A 250 -19.92 4.31 36.29
CA TRP A 250 -19.26 3.05 36.62
C TRP A 250 -20.24 2.07 37.28
N THR A 251 -20.90 1.27 36.45
CA THR A 251 -21.91 0.27 36.86
C THR A 251 -21.31 -1.12 37.09
N GLN A 252 -22.15 -2.06 37.56
CA GLN A 252 -21.77 -3.47 37.67
C GLN A 252 -21.39 -4.08 36.32
N GLU A 253 -22.04 -3.66 35.23
CA GLU A 253 -21.72 -4.09 33.86
C GLU A 253 -20.26 -3.76 33.49
N TYR A 254 -19.79 -2.55 33.80
CA TYR A 254 -18.39 -2.16 33.58
C TYR A 254 -17.42 -3.01 34.41
N MET A 255 -17.75 -3.28 35.67
CA MET A 255 -16.91 -4.10 36.55
C MET A 255 -16.80 -5.54 36.06
N ASP A 256 -17.93 -6.15 35.70
CA ASP A 256 -17.99 -7.52 35.20
C ASP A 256 -17.25 -7.64 33.87
N ARG A 257 -17.44 -6.67 32.97
CA ARG A 257 -16.70 -6.59 31.70
C ARG A 257 -15.21 -6.47 31.93
N LEU A 258 -14.75 -5.56 32.79
CA LEU A 258 -13.33 -5.36 33.06
C LEU A 258 -12.68 -6.63 33.63
N ASN A 259 -13.30 -7.25 34.62
CA ASN A 259 -12.76 -8.47 35.23
C ASN A 259 -12.67 -9.62 34.22
N ARG A 260 -13.72 -9.83 33.41
CA ARG A 260 -13.73 -10.85 32.35
C ARG A 260 -12.60 -10.63 31.33
N GLU A 261 -12.41 -9.39 30.87
CA GLU A 261 -11.36 -9.06 29.91
C GLU A 261 -9.96 -9.30 30.50
N LEU A 262 -9.71 -8.83 31.73
CA LEU A 262 -8.42 -9.01 32.40
C LEU A 262 -8.09 -10.47 32.62
N GLU A 263 -9.06 -11.28 33.08
CA GLU A 263 -8.88 -12.72 33.29
C GLU A 263 -8.54 -13.44 31.97
N LEU A 264 -9.22 -13.11 30.87
CA LEU A 264 -8.92 -13.73 29.57
C LEU A 264 -7.54 -13.31 29.04
N LEU A 265 -7.18 -12.03 29.17
CA LEU A 265 -5.86 -11.52 28.76
C LEU A 265 -4.73 -12.15 29.59
N GLU A 266 -4.95 -12.37 30.88
CA GLU A 266 -4.01 -13.03 31.78
C GLU A 266 -3.85 -14.50 31.42
N HIS A 267 -4.97 -15.23 31.26
CA HIS A 267 -4.96 -16.64 30.89
C HIS A 267 -4.27 -16.89 29.54
N LYS A 268 -4.44 -16.00 28.56
CA LYS A 268 -3.76 -16.08 27.26
C LYS A 268 -2.34 -15.52 27.25
N GLY A 269 -1.87 -14.91 28.34
CA GLY A 269 -0.52 -14.36 28.45
C GLY A 269 -0.30 -13.07 27.62
N PHE A 270 -1.35 -12.30 27.34
CA PHE A 270 -1.31 -11.09 26.52
C PHE A 270 -1.07 -9.79 27.31
N LEU A 271 -0.98 -9.85 28.64
CA LEU A 271 -0.78 -8.65 29.46
C LEU A 271 0.52 -7.91 29.12
N ASP A 272 1.63 -8.62 28.89
CA ASP A 272 2.90 -7.99 28.48
C ASP A 272 2.74 -7.22 27.17
N TYR A 273 2.03 -7.79 26.19
CA TYR A 273 1.72 -7.15 24.91
C TYR A 273 0.88 -5.87 25.10
N ILE A 274 -0.17 -5.93 25.93
CA ILE A 274 -0.99 -4.77 26.27
C ILE A 274 -0.14 -3.66 26.89
N VAL A 275 0.81 -4.01 27.78
CA VAL A 275 1.72 -3.03 28.40
C VAL A 275 2.63 -2.38 27.36
N VAL A 276 3.16 -3.13 26.39
CA VAL A 276 4.00 -2.57 25.31
C VAL A 276 3.21 -1.53 24.51
N VAL A 277 1.98 -1.84 24.12
CA VAL A 277 1.14 -0.94 23.32
C VAL A 277 0.67 0.26 24.13
N TYR A 278 0.30 0.07 25.40
CA TYR A 278 -0.04 1.14 26.33
C TYR A 278 1.11 2.14 26.49
N ASP A 279 2.33 1.67 26.75
CA ASP A 279 3.49 2.54 26.95
C ASP A 279 3.85 3.31 25.67
N LEU A 280 3.78 2.65 24.51
CA LEU A 280 3.98 3.28 23.20
C LEU A 280 2.98 4.42 22.96
N ILE A 281 1.68 4.16 23.15
CA ILE A 281 0.61 5.14 22.90
C ILE A 281 0.69 6.28 23.91
N LYS A 282 0.94 5.98 25.18
CA LYS A 282 1.11 6.99 26.23
C LYS A 282 2.22 7.97 25.89
N GLN A 283 3.40 7.48 25.48
CA GLN A 283 4.52 8.33 25.08
C GLN A 283 4.25 9.06 23.75
N ALA A 284 3.56 8.42 22.80
CA ALA A 284 3.20 9.08 21.54
C ALA A 284 2.26 10.28 21.77
N LYS A 285 1.27 10.13 22.65
CA LYS A 285 0.33 11.20 23.03
C LYS A 285 0.99 12.43 23.69
N GLU A 286 2.26 12.36 24.08
CA GLU A 286 3.00 13.53 24.59
C GLU A 286 3.41 14.50 23.48
N PHE A 287 3.54 14.02 22.24
CA PHE A 287 3.99 14.85 21.11
C PHE A 287 3.14 14.74 19.84
N CYS A 288 2.15 13.84 19.80
CA CYS A 288 1.21 13.80 18.68
C CYS A 288 -0.20 13.29 19.02
N LEU A 289 -1.17 13.67 18.17
CA LEU A 289 -2.53 13.15 18.17
C LEU A 289 -2.55 11.72 17.68
N VAL A 290 -2.96 10.80 18.56
CA VAL A 290 -3.16 9.39 18.21
C VAL A 290 -4.62 9.18 17.79
N GLY A 291 -4.87 8.37 16.76
CA GLY A 291 -6.23 8.05 16.32
C GLY A 291 -7.08 7.44 17.44
N ALA A 292 -8.41 7.41 17.27
CA ALA A 292 -9.34 6.88 18.27
C ALA A 292 -9.18 5.37 18.55
N GLY A 293 -8.39 4.67 17.74
CA GLY A 293 -8.25 3.23 17.67
C GLY A 293 -8.54 2.75 16.24
N ARG A 294 -8.19 1.51 15.92
CA ARG A 294 -8.53 0.89 14.65
C ARG A 294 -8.75 -0.60 14.83
N GLY A 295 -9.65 -1.14 14.02
CA GLY A 295 -9.89 -2.57 14.01
C GLY A 295 -10.75 -2.98 15.19
N SER A 296 -10.43 -4.11 15.82
CA SER A 296 -11.30 -4.68 16.86
C SER A 296 -10.93 -4.20 18.27
N SER A 297 -9.76 -3.58 18.47
CA SER A 297 -9.27 -3.16 19.78
C SER A 297 -10.21 -2.19 20.52
N ALA A 298 -11.01 -1.41 19.79
CA ALA A 298 -12.04 -0.55 20.35
C ALA A 298 -13.16 -1.32 21.07
N GLY A 299 -13.29 -2.62 20.86
CA GLY A 299 -14.19 -3.51 21.60
C GLY A 299 -13.69 -3.90 22.99
N SER A 300 -12.51 -3.46 23.43
CA SER A 300 -11.96 -3.77 24.75
C SER A 300 -12.09 -2.61 25.74
N LEU A 301 -12.69 -2.87 26.89
CA LEU A 301 -12.76 -1.95 28.01
C LEU A 301 -11.38 -1.74 28.62
N VAL A 302 -10.53 -2.77 28.66
CA VAL A 302 -9.12 -2.63 29.07
C VAL A 302 -8.39 -1.63 28.18
N CYS A 303 -8.50 -1.75 26.85
CA CYS A 303 -7.89 -0.80 25.91
C CYS A 303 -8.42 0.63 26.10
N TYR A 304 -9.72 0.80 26.31
CA TYR A 304 -10.31 2.11 26.59
C TYR A 304 -9.78 2.70 27.89
N LEU A 305 -9.78 1.94 28.98
CA LEU A 305 -9.32 2.43 30.28
C LEU A 305 -7.81 2.72 30.29
N LEU A 306 -7.00 2.03 29.51
CA LEU A 306 -5.58 2.33 29.35
C LEU A 306 -5.28 3.48 28.37
N ASP A 307 -6.30 4.14 27.82
CA ASP A 307 -6.12 5.17 26.78
C ASP A 307 -5.42 4.65 25.49
N ILE A 308 -5.44 3.33 25.25
CA ILE A 308 -5.05 2.73 23.98
C ILE A 308 -6.09 3.11 22.92
N THR A 309 -7.38 3.06 23.27
CA THR A 309 -8.51 3.51 22.43
C THR A 309 -9.26 4.65 23.11
N THR A 310 -9.98 5.43 22.31
CA THR A 310 -10.85 6.53 22.78
C THR A 310 -12.31 6.10 22.90
N VAL A 311 -12.68 4.99 22.26
CA VAL A 311 -14.06 4.51 22.18
C VAL A 311 -14.44 3.74 23.44
N ASP A 312 -15.52 4.14 24.11
CA ASP A 312 -16.12 3.36 25.19
C ASP A 312 -16.92 2.17 24.62
N PRO A 313 -16.44 0.92 24.77
CA PRO A 313 -17.08 -0.22 24.13
C PRO A 313 -18.49 -0.50 24.66
N ILE A 314 -18.80 -0.14 25.91
CA ILE A 314 -20.12 -0.43 26.49
C ILE A 314 -21.15 0.55 25.91
N LYS A 315 -20.83 1.86 25.85
CA LYS A 315 -21.72 2.88 25.27
C LYS A 315 -22.07 2.63 23.81
N PHE A 316 -21.15 2.04 23.04
CA PHE A 316 -21.36 1.71 21.62
C PHE A 316 -21.74 0.24 21.37
N GLY A 317 -22.00 -0.56 22.40
CA GLY A 317 -22.37 -1.98 22.26
C GLY A 317 -21.34 -2.81 21.48
N LEU A 318 -20.05 -2.63 21.77
CA LEU A 318 -18.94 -3.33 21.13
C LEU A 318 -18.52 -4.60 21.90
N ILE A 319 -18.03 -5.60 21.16
CA ILE A 319 -17.77 -6.94 21.67
C ILE A 319 -16.26 -7.18 21.84
N PHE A 320 -15.86 -7.64 23.03
CA PHE A 320 -14.46 -7.96 23.34
C PHE A 320 -13.99 -9.23 22.64
N GLU A 321 -14.84 -10.25 22.54
CA GLU A 321 -14.55 -11.54 21.90
C GLU A 321 -14.32 -11.39 20.39
N ARG A 322 -14.69 -10.24 19.80
CA ARG A 322 -14.32 -9.87 18.43
C ARG A 322 -12.88 -9.40 18.31
N PHE A 323 -12.31 -8.87 19.40
CA PHE A 323 -10.91 -8.46 19.53
C PHE A 323 -10.02 -9.63 19.94
N VAL A 324 -10.31 -10.26 21.08
CA VAL A 324 -9.62 -11.45 21.56
C VAL A 324 -10.47 -12.67 21.26
N ASP A 325 -10.07 -13.43 20.24
CA ASP A 325 -10.76 -14.65 19.88
C ASP A 325 -10.46 -15.76 20.89
N ILE A 326 -11.51 -16.28 21.53
CA ILE A 326 -11.40 -17.35 22.52
C ILE A 326 -10.76 -18.60 21.91
N ASN A 327 -11.01 -18.87 20.62
CA ASN A 327 -10.55 -20.05 19.89
C ASN A 327 -9.09 -19.96 19.38
N ARG A 328 -8.37 -18.86 19.66
CA ARG A 328 -7.00 -18.63 19.14
C ARG A 328 -6.03 -18.26 20.25
N ASP A 329 -4.78 -18.67 20.10
CA ASP A 329 -3.71 -18.39 21.07
C ASP A 329 -2.72 -17.32 20.58
N ASP A 330 -2.88 -16.79 19.36
CA ASP A 330 -2.05 -15.68 18.87
C ASP A 330 -2.50 -14.33 19.43
N GLU A 331 -1.53 -13.42 19.59
CA GLU A 331 -1.79 -12.07 20.11
C GLU A 331 -2.81 -11.32 19.23
N PRO A 332 -3.74 -10.57 19.83
CA PRO A 332 -4.71 -9.80 19.07
C PRO A 332 -4.04 -8.58 18.42
N ASP A 333 -4.40 -8.25 17.17
CA ASP A 333 -3.89 -7.06 16.51
C ASP A 333 -4.49 -5.77 17.14
N ILE A 334 -3.67 -4.96 17.80
CA ILE A 334 -4.00 -3.57 18.17
C ILE A 334 -3.47 -2.64 17.09
N ASP A 335 -4.38 -2.20 16.22
CA ASP A 335 -4.07 -1.23 15.18
C ASP A 335 -4.30 0.19 15.71
N THR A 336 -3.35 1.09 15.46
CA THR A 336 -3.47 2.50 15.84
C THR A 336 -2.86 3.41 14.78
N ASP A 337 -3.50 4.55 14.57
CA ASP A 337 -3.13 5.54 13.58
C ASP A 337 -2.34 6.70 14.23
N PHE A 338 -1.28 7.13 13.57
CA PHE A 338 -0.44 8.26 13.98
C PHE A 338 -0.30 9.24 12.82
N PRO A 339 0.02 10.53 13.04
CA PRO A 339 0.31 11.45 11.94
C PRO A 339 1.47 10.91 11.10
N ASP A 340 1.30 10.89 9.78
CA ASP A 340 2.28 10.32 8.85
C ASP A 340 3.67 10.98 8.98
N ASN A 341 3.70 12.28 9.22
CA ASN A 341 4.92 13.07 9.48
C ASN A 341 5.58 12.84 10.88
N LYS A 342 4.98 12.03 11.77
CA LYS A 342 5.54 11.67 13.09
C LYS A 342 5.85 10.18 13.24
N ARG A 343 5.51 9.35 12.26
CA ARG A 343 5.64 7.89 12.31
C ARG A 343 7.03 7.43 12.80
N ASP A 344 8.10 8.00 12.26
CA ASP A 344 9.46 7.61 12.65
C ASP A 344 9.79 7.95 14.11
N LYS A 345 9.21 9.03 14.66
CA LYS A 345 9.35 9.36 16.10
C LYS A 345 8.69 8.32 16.98
N VAL A 346 7.53 7.80 16.57
CA VAL A 346 6.82 6.73 17.28
C VAL A 346 7.63 5.44 17.27
N ILE A 347 8.20 5.07 16.11
CA ILE A 347 9.09 3.89 16.02
C ILE A 347 10.34 4.06 16.90
N ASN A 348 10.86 5.28 17.02
CA ASN A 348 12.01 5.56 17.87
C ASN A 348 11.73 5.36 19.38
N ILE A 349 10.48 5.43 19.84
CA ILE A 349 10.10 5.07 21.22
C ILE A 349 10.45 3.59 21.47
N LEU A 350 9.97 2.71 20.59
CA LEU A 350 10.22 1.27 20.67
C LEU A 350 11.74 0.99 20.60
N LYS A 351 12.45 1.63 19.67
CA LYS A 351 13.91 1.47 19.53
C LYS A 351 14.67 1.92 20.78
N LYS A 352 14.23 2.99 21.46
CA LYS A 352 14.84 3.47 22.70
C LYS A 352 14.63 2.47 23.84
N GLN A 353 13.47 1.81 23.89
CA GLN A 353 13.10 0.89 24.95
C GLN A 353 13.67 -0.53 24.76
N TYR A 354 13.62 -1.07 23.55
CA TYR A 354 13.97 -2.46 23.23
C TYR A 354 15.32 -2.62 22.52
N GLY A 355 15.90 -1.51 22.04
CA GLY A 355 17.16 -1.48 21.29
C GLY A 355 16.95 -1.40 19.78
N GLN A 356 17.91 -0.77 19.09
CA GLN A 356 17.86 -0.53 17.64
C GLN A 356 17.84 -1.83 16.81
N ASP A 357 18.46 -2.89 17.30
CA ASP A 357 18.56 -4.19 16.62
C ASP A 357 17.41 -5.16 16.95
N SER A 358 16.59 -4.80 17.94
CA SER A 358 15.40 -5.54 18.33
C SER A 358 14.11 -4.97 17.72
N VAL A 359 14.22 -3.86 16.98
CA VAL A 359 13.09 -3.17 16.35
C VAL A 359 13.38 -2.87 14.88
N LYS A 360 12.66 -3.51 13.96
CA LYS A 360 12.80 -3.32 12.50
C LYS A 360 11.44 -3.34 11.82
N SER A 361 11.31 -2.69 10.67
CA SER A 361 10.07 -2.72 9.89
C SER A 361 9.89 -4.03 9.13
N ILE A 362 8.65 -4.42 8.87
CA ILE A 362 8.34 -5.58 8.03
C ILE A 362 8.61 -5.25 6.56
N SER A 363 9.07 -6.22 5.77
CA SER A 363 9.16 -6.06 4.31
C SER A 363 7.83 -6.38 3.63
N ASN A 364 7.57 -5.71 2.51
CA ASN A 364 6.51 -6.10 1.59
C ASN A 364 7.13 -6.62 0.29
N ILE A 365 6.65 -7.76 -0.20
CA ILE A 365 7.13 -8.34 -1.46
C ILE A 365 6.10 -8.03 -2.53
N SER A 366 6.45 -7.13 -3.44
CA SER A 366 5.61 -6.89 -4.60
C SER A 366 5.72 -8.06 -5.57
N ARG A 367 4.59 -8.48 -6.11
CA ARG A 367 4.50 -9.57 -7.07
C ARG A 367 3.99 -9.02 -8.40
N TRP A 368 4.28 -9.76 -9.46
CA TRP A 368 3.73 -9.51 -10.78
C TRP A 368 2.21 -9.73 -10.78
N ALA A 369 1.46 -8.65 -10.63
CA ALA A 369 0.00 -8.65 -10.67
C ALA A 369 -0.50 -8.81 -12.11
N ALA A 370 -1.58 -9.57 -12.34
CA ALA A 370 -2.13 -9.87 -13.67
C ALA A 370 -2.21 -8.65 -14.61
N LYS A 371 -2.75 -7.53 -14.12
CA LYS A 371 -2.88 -6.28 -14.90
C LYS A 371 -1.52 -5.73 -15.34
N VAL A 372 -0.51 -5.78 -14.48
CA VAL A 372 0.86 -5.34 -14.79
C VAL A 372 1.55 -6.35 -15.69
N THR A 373 1.40 -7.64 -15.42
CA THR A 373 2.01 -8.73 -16.21
C THR A 373 1.49 -8.74 -17.64
N LEU A 374 0.18 -8.64 -17.84
CA LEU A 374 -0.42 -8.51 -19.17
C LEU A 374 0.09 -7.24 -19.86
N ASN A 375 0.15 -6.11 -19.16
CA ASN A 375 0.60 -4.86 -19.75
C ASN A 375 2.07 -4.92 -20.20
N GLU A 376 2.97 -5.41 -19.36
CA GLU A 376 4.40 -5.52 -19.69
C GLU A 376 4.66 -6.61 -20.74
N PHE A 377 3.92 -7.73 -20.71
CA PHE A 377 4.02 -8.74 -21.74
C PHE A 377 3.43 -8.27 -23.06
N ALA A 378 2.31 -7.55 -23.03
CA ALA A 378 1.70 -6.96 -24.20
C ALA A 378 2.65 -5.94 -24.81
N LYS A 379 3.32 -5.09 -24.03
CA LYS A 379 4.38 -4.21 -24.54
C LYS A 379 5.55 -4.98 -25.14
N THR A 380 5.96 -6.11 -24.55
CA THR A 380 7.12 -6.89 -25.03
C THR A 380 6.80 -7.65 -26.31
N MET A 381 5.63 -8.28 -26.36
CA MET A 381 5.05 -8.89 -27.56
C MET A 381 4.47 -7.85 -28.51
N MET A 382 4.52 -6.58 -28.07
CA MET A 382 4.04 -5.32 -28.63
C MET A 382 2.65 -5.44 -29.30
N VAL A 383 1.78 -6.15 -28.56
CA VAL A 383 0.32 -6.23 -28.68
C VAL A 383 -0.27 -4.85 -28.33
N PRO A 384 -1.29 -4.36 -29.06
CA PRO A 384 -1.87 -3.04 -28.82
C PRO A 384 -2.38 -2.86 -27.39
N SER A 385 -2.11 -1.68 -26.81
CA SER A 385 -2.50 -1.36 -25.44
C SER A 385 -4.02 -1.34 -25.25
N PHE A 386 -4.77 -0.83 -26.24
CA PHE A 386 -6.23 -0.73 -26.13
C PHE A 386 -6.92 -2.10 -26.04
N GLU A 387 -6.48 -3.09 -26.80
CA GLU A 387 -7.00 -4.47 -26.74
C GLU A 387 -6.61 -5.13 -25.41
N THR A 388 -5.38 -4.85 -24.94
CA THR A 388 -4.92 -5.33 -23.63
C THR A 388 -5.69 -4.65 -22.50
N ASP A 389 -6.05 -3.37 -22.63
CA ASP A 389 -6.81 -2.60 -21.63
C ASP A 389 -8.23 -3.16 -21.45
N GLN A 390 -8.91 -3.53 -22.55
CA GLN A 390 -10.21 -4.20 -22.50
C GLN A 390 -10.16 -5.52 -21.69
N VAL A 391 -9.13 -6.34 -21.90
CA VAL A 391 -8.93 -7.56 -21.09
C VAL A 391 -8.57 -7.21 -19.65
N LYS A 392 -7.71 -6.20 -19.44
CA LYS A 392 -7.29 -5.77 -18.09
C LYS A 392 -8.45 -5.27 -17.24
N ASP A 393 -9.47 -4.67 -17.84
CA ASP A 393 -10.65 -4.16 -17.14
C ASP A 393 -11.71 -5.25 -16.92
N SER A 394 -11.69 -6.30 -17.74
CA SER A 394 -12.47 -7.53 -17.53
C SER A 394 -11.74 -8.61 -16.71
N LEU A 395 -10.52 -8.34 -16.22
CA LEU A 395 -9.78 -9.28 -15.37
C LEU A 395 -10.63 -9.70 -14.17
N VAL A 396 -10.81 -11.01 -14.03
CA VAL A 396 -11.55 -11.56 -12.90
C VAL A 396 -10.82 -11.22 -11.61
N ARG A 397 -11.49 -10.41 -10.77
CA ARG A 397 -10.93 -9.99 -9.48
C ARG A 397 -10.99 -11.16 -8.51
N ARG A 398 -9.82 -11.58 -8.03
CA ARG A 398 -9.70 -12.58 -6.98
C ARG A 398 -9.78 -11.96 -5.59
N LEU A 399 -10.31 -12.74 -4.64
CA LEU A 399 -10.15 -12.45 -3.22
C LEU A 399 -8.69 -12.62 -2.82
N ALA A 400 -8.27 -11.94 -1.75
CA ALA A 400 -6.91 -12.07 -1.22
C ALA A 400 -6.62 -13.52 -0.81
N GLY A 401 -5.60 -14.13 -1.42
CA GLY A 401 -5.13 -15.49 -1.10
C GLY A 401 -5.41 -16.57 -2.16
N ASP A 402 -6.17 -16.29 -3.22
CA ASP A 402 -6.31 -17.21 -4.36
C ASP A 402 -5.05 -17.14 -5.25
N THR A 403 -4.41 -18.29 -5.49
CA THR A 403 -3.15 -18.40 -6.25
C THR A 403 -3.37 -18.81 -7.71
N ARG A 404 -4.60 -19.01 -8.15
CA ARG A 404 -4.89 -19.34 -9.56
C ARG A 404 -4.60 -18.12 -10.44
N PRO A 405 -3.94 -18.28 -11.59
CA PRO A 405 -3.68 -17.18 -12.51
C PRO A 405 -4.98 -16.50 -12.94
N ALA A 406 -5.14 -15.21 -12.64
CA ALA A 406 -6.33 -14.46 -13.05
C ALA A 406 -6.40 -14.33 -14.58
N ILE A 407 -5.24 -14.36 -15.25
CA ILE A 407 -5.12 -14.34 -16.70
C ILE A 407 -5.81 -15.55 -17.34
N GLU A 408 -5.54 -16.76 -16.82
CA GLU A 408 -6.12 -18.00 -17.34
C GLU A 408 -7.63 -18.07 -17.13
N GLU A 409 -8.11 -17.66 -15.95
CA GLU A 409 -9.55 -17.66 -15.71
C GLU A 409 -10.27 -16.63 -16.59
N THR A 410 -9.71 -15.43 -16.75
CA THR A 410 -10.30 -14.40 -17.62
C THR A 410 -10.48 -14.93 -19.04
N LYS A 411 -9.49 -15.67 -19.56
CA LYS A 411 -9.62 -16.41 -20.83
C LYS A 411 -10.80 -17.37 -20.85
N ASN A 412 -11.08 -18.07 -19.76
CA ASN A 412 -12.10 -19.11 -19.72
C ASN A 412 -13.51 -18.57 -19.45
N THR A 413 -13.62 -17.45 -18.72
CA THR A 413 -14.90 -16.96 -18.19
C THR A 413 -15.42 -15.70 -18.85
N THR A 414 -14.60 -14.92 -19.57
CA THR A 414 -15.05 -13.68 -20.23
C THR A 414 -14.95 -13.80 -21.75
N GLU A 415 -15.92 -13.24 -22.48
CA GLU A 415 -15.91 -13.23 -23.95
C GLU A 415 -14.71 -12.43 -24.48
N VAL A 416 -14.47 -11.25 -23.90
CA VAL A 416 -13.32 -10.39 -24.22
C VAL A 416 -11.98 -11.11 -23.99
N GLY A 417 -11.88 -11.90 -22.91
CA GLY A 417 -10.72 -12.72 -22.63
C GLY A 417 -10.52 -13.82 -23.67
N LYS A 418 -11.59 -14.57 -24.01
CA LYS A 418 -11.54 -15.61 -25.04
C LYS A 418 -11.03 -15.07 -26.36
N GLU A 419 -11.67 -14.02 -26.87
CA GLU A 419 -11.31 -13.38 -28.13
C GLU A 419 -9.85 -12.92 -28.12
N TYR A 420 -9.44 -12.17 -27.11
CA TYR A 420 -8.06 -11.66 -27.01
C TYR A 420 -7.00 -12.76 -27.04
N PHE A 421 -7.20 -13.87 -26.32
CA PHE A 421 -6.23 -14.96 -26.28
C PHE A 421 -6.34 -15.91 -27.48
N GLU A 422 -7.43 -15.89 -28.24
CA GLU A 422 -7.53 -16.51 -29.55
C GLU A 422 -6.78 -15.69 -30.61
N THR A 423 -6.90 -14.36 -30.57
CA THR A 423 -6.16 -13.42 -31.43
C THR A 423 -4.67 -13.39 -31.11
N TYR A 424 -4.31 -13.44 -29.82
CA TYR A 424 -2.92 -13.43 -29.34
C TYR A 424 -2.60 -14.63 -28.45
N PRO A 425 -2.51 -15.87 -28.99
CA PRO A 425 -2.24 -17.06 -28.18
C PRO A 425 -0.94 -16.97 -27.37
N GLN A 426 0.05 -16.24 -27.88
CA GLN A 426 1.30 -15.99 -27.17
C GLN A 426 1.09 -15.28 -25.83
N MET A 427 0.10 -14.40 -25.70
CA MET A 427 -0.22 -13.64 -24.48
C MET A 427 -0.54 -14.54 -23.29
N MET A 428 -0.94 -15.78 -23.55
CA MET A 428 -1.13 -16.80 -22.53
C MET A 428 0.14 -17.11 -21.74
N ASN A 429 1.34 -16.86 -22.28
CA ASN A 429 2.60 -17.02 -21.55
C ASN A 429 2.76 -16.01 -20.41
N ALA A 430 2.05 -14.87 -20.43
CA ALA A 430 2.11 -13.87 -19.36
C ALA A 430 1.71 -14.46 -18.01
N GLN A 431 0.80 -15.43 -18.00
CA GLN A 431 0.35 -16.11 -16.78
C GLN A 431 1.51 -16.78 -16.03
N LEU A 432 2.56 -17.22 -16.74
CA LEU A 432 3.70 -17.92 -16.13
C LEU A 432 4.54 -16.98 -15.24
N LEU A 433 4.47 -15.67 -15.47
CA LEU A 433 5.12 -14.67 -14.63
C LEU A 433 4.19 -14.15 -13.52
N GLU A 434 2.89 -14.38 -13.63
CA GLU A 434 1.91 -13.94 -12.63
C GLU A 434 2.27 -14.50 -11.25
N THR A 435 2.12 -13.68 -10.21
CA THR A 435 2.48 -13.99 -8.81
C THR A 435 3.96 -14.14 -8.51
N HIS A 436 4.85 -14.17 -9.52
CA HIS A 436 6.29 -14.19 -9.28
C HIS A 436 6.73 -12.95 -8.50
N SER A 437 7.67 -13.13 -7.59
CA SER A 437 8.25 -12.05 -6.80
C SER A 437 8.99 -11.05 -7.70
N LYS A 438 8.70 -9.75 -7.57
CA LYS A 438 9.20 -8.69 -8.46
C LYS A 438 10.24 -7.80 -7.79
N ASN A 439 9.87 -7.20 -6.66
CA ASN A 439 10.80 -6.41 -5.86
C ASN A 439 10.36 -6.39 -4.39
N LYS A 440 11.25 -5.88 -3.55
CA LYS A 440 10.99 -5.60 -2.15
C LYS A 440 10.60 -4.13 -1.97
N GLY A 441 9.67 -3.88 -1.06
CA GLY A 441 9.40 -2.59 -0.45
C GLY A 441 9.31 -2.68 1.07
N LYS A 442 9.09 -1.54 1.73
CA LYS A 442 8.84 -1.46 3.18
C LYS A 442 7.34 -1.54 3.46
N HIS A 443 6.94 -2.31 4.45
CA HIS A 443 5.54 -2.36 4.89
C HIS A 443 5.13 -0.99 5.47
N ALA A 444 3.93 -0.51 5.11
CA ALA A 444 3.49 0.85 5.46
C ALA A 444 3.28 1.06 6.97
N ALA A 445 2.91 0.00 7.71
CA ALA A 445 2.58 0.08 9.14
C ALA A 445 3.49 -0.79 10.02
N GLY A 446 3.41 -2.12 9.84
CA GLY A 446 4.09 -3.15 10.62
C GLY A 446 5.56 -2.95 10.94
N VAL A 447 5.82 -2.97 12.25
CA VAL A 447 7.12 -2.97 12.90
C VAL A 447 7.21 -4.22 13.78
N ILE A 448 8.33 -4.91 13.72
CA ILE A 448 8.66 -6.02 14.60
C ILE A 448 9.35 -5.49 15.85
N VAL A 449 8.99 -6.03 17.01
CA VAL A 449 9.60 -5.74 18.30
C VAL A 449 9.95 -7.05 19.00
N CYS A 450 11.17 -7.16 19.52
CA CYS A 450 11.65 -8.33 20.26
C CYS A 450 12.40 -7.91 21.52
N ASN A 451 12.57 -8.82 22.49
CA ASN A 451 13.47 -8.61 23.62
C ASN A 451 14.94 -8.90 23.31
N SER A 452 15.23 -9.51 22.16
CA SER A 452 16.58 -9.81 21.66
C SER A 452 16.76 -9.34 20.23
N GLU A 453 18.00 -9.34 19.74
CA GLU A 453 18.32 -8.98 18.36
C GLU A 453 17.53 -9.82 17.34
N ILE A 454 16.97 -9.15 16.33
CA ILE A 454 16.15 -9.77 15.29
C ILE A 454 16.97 -10.74 14.42
N THR A 455 18.27 -10.52 14.29
CA THR A 455 19.22 -11.38 13.57
C THR A 455 19.34 -12.79 14.17
N ASN A 456 18.80 -13.03 15.37
CA ASN A 456 18.65 -14.39 15.91
C ASN A 456 17.55 -15.20 15.20
N TYR A 457 16.64 -14.54 14.47
CA TYR A 457 15.46 -15.15 13.87
C TYR A 457 15.41 -14.99 12.34
N CYS A 458 15.87 -13.86 11.81
CA CYS A 458 15.89 -13.61 10.36
C CYS A 458 16.94 -12.58 9.93
N GLY A 459 17.25 -12.56 8.63
CA GLY A 459 18.13 -11.54 8.06
C GLY A 459 17.45 -10.16 7.99
N ILE A 460 18.27 -9.11 7.89
CA ILE A 460 17.82 -7.72 7.85
C ILE A 460 18.51 -6.96 6.72
N ASP A 461 17.84 -5.93 6.22
CA ASP A 461 18.38 -4.92 5.33
C ASP A 461 18.39 -3.59 6.08
N ILE A 462 19.59 -3.12 6.41
CA ILE A 462 19.74 -1.95 7.27
C ILE A 462 19.43 -0.64 6.54
N ARG A 463 19.47 -0.62 5.20
CA ARG A 463 19.23 0.60 4.38
C ARG A 463 17.81 1.11 4.56
N ASP A 464 16.87 0.18 4.58
CA ASP A 464 15.44 0.46 4.78
C ASP A 464 14.98 0.17 6.23
N GLU A 465 15.90 -0.35 7.06
CA GLU A 465 15.65 -0.92 8.39
C GLU A 465 14.53 -1.97 8.39
N THR A 466 14.61 -2.94 7.47
CA THR A 466 13.56 -3.96 7.25
C THR A 466 14.06 -5.39 7.44
N VAL A 467 13.18 -6.28 7.87
CA VAL A 467 13.47 -7.72 7.95
C VAL A 467 13.25 -8.42 6.61
N TYR A 468 14.00 -9.48 6.29
CA TYR A 468 13.78 -10.33 5.12
C TYR A 468 12.64 -11.36 5.33
N LEU A 469 11.51 -10.87 5.82
CA LEU A 469 10.28 -11.64 6.05
C LEU A 469 9.09 -10.78 5.61
N ASP A 470 8.05 -11.43 5.08
CA ASP A 470 6.75 -10.78 4.92
C ASP A 470 5.89 -10.91 6.18
N LYS A 471 4.71 -10.27 6.19
CA LYS A 471 3.79 -10.24 7.33
C LYS A 471 3.47 -11.65 7.88
N ASN A 472 3.25 -12.62 7.00
CA ASN A 472 2.83 -13.96 7.41
C ASN A 472 4.01 -14.74 7.98
N ASP A 473 5.19 -14.58 7.38
CA ASP A 473 6.42 -15.22 7.85
C ASP A 473 6.80 -14.75 9.27
N CYS A 474 6.64 -13.44 9.56
CA CYS A 474 6.87 -12.91 10.91
C CYS A 474 5.96 -13.58 11.96
N SER A 475 4.67 -13.76 11.63
CA SER A 475 3.69 -14.37 12.52
C SER A 475 4.01 -15.85 12.79
N ASP A 476 4.41 -16.60 11.76
CA ASP A 476 4.82 -18.01 11.90
C ASP A 476 6.02 -18.19 12.85
N LEU A 477 6.93 -17.20 12.88
CA LEU A 477 8.12 -17.16 13.73
C LEU A 477 7.88 -16.52 15.11
N ASN A 478 6.63 -16.20 15.45
CA ASN A 478 6.24 -15.57 16.72
C ASN A 478 6.92 -14.21 16.96
N LEU A 479 7.23 -13.48 15.89
CA LEU A 479 7.78 -12.13 16.00
C LEU A 479 6.64 -11.15 16.24
N LEU A 480 6.64 -10.50 17.42
CA LEU A 480 5.60 -9.53 17.76
C LEU A 480 5.57 -8.42 16.72
N LYS A 481 4.38 -8.22 16.14
CA LYS A 481 4.07 -7.15 15.21
C LYS A 481 3.30 -6.04 15.93
N ILE A 482 3.76 -4.81 15.77
CA ILE A 482 3.05 -3.59 16.15
C ILE A 482 2.83 -2.77 14.87
N ASP A 483 1.58 -2.42 14.58
CA ASP A 483 1.25 -1.59 13.42
C ASP A 483 1.31 -0.11 13.80
N VAL A 484 2.33 0.58 13.29
CA VAL A 484 2.46 2.05 13.40
C VAL A 484 2.05 2.65 12.05
N LEU A 485 0.74 2.84 11.84
CA LEU A 485 0.21 3.34 10.58
C LEU A 485 0.25 4.88 10.53
N GLY A 486 0.75 5.42 9.41
CA GLY A 486 0.72 6.87 9.15
C GLY A 486 -0.60 7.28 8.51
N LEU A 487 -1.39 8.10 9.21
CA LEU A 487 -2.64 8.69 8.75
C LEU A 487 -2.51 10.21 8.64
N ARG A 488 -2.48 10.69 7.40
CA ARG A 488 -2.38 12.12 7.07
C ARG A 488 -3.49 12.98 7.68
N THR A 489 -4.69 12.45 7.83
CA THR A 489 -5.81 13.16 8.47
C THR A 489 -5.46 13.61 9.88
N LEU A 490 -4.68 12.82 10.63
CA LEU A 490 -4.25 13.22 11.98
C LEU A 490 -3.25 14.38 11.91
N ALA A 491 -2.39 14.42 10.89
CA ALA A 491 -1.52 15.58 10.66
C ALA A 491 -2.32 16.85 10.31
N VAL A 492 -3.39 16.72 9.50
CA VAL A 492 -4.33 17.82 9.22
C VAL A 492 -4.98 18.33 10.52
N LEU A 493 -5.47 17.43 11.37
CA LEU A 493 -6.10 17.80 12.65
C LEU A 493 -5.10 18.46 13.61
N GLU A 494 -3.85 17.98 13.68
CA GLU A 494 -2.79 18.62 14.48
C GLU A 494 -2.46 20.03 13.98
N ASP A 495 -2.27 20.18 12.66
CA ASP A 495 -1.98 21.48 12.07
C ASP A 495 -3.13 22.46 12.32
N CYS A 496 -4.38 21.98 12.25
CA CYS A 496 -5.56 22.80 12.53
C CYS A 496 -5.63 23.22 14.00
N ALA A 497 -5.45 22.27 14.93
CA ALA A 497 -5.39 22.55 16.36
C ALA A 497 -4.30 23.58 16.70
N LYS A 498 -3.13 23.44 16.07
CA LYS A 498 -2.03 24.39 16.20
C LYS A 498 -2.38 25.79 15.69
N LEU A 499 -3.06 25.90 14.56
CA LEU A 499 -3.47 27.20 14.00
C LEU A 499 -4.48 27.94 14.90
N ILE A 500 -5.32 27.21 15.63
CA ILE A 500 -6.31 27.81 16.56
C ILE A 500 -5.82 27.89 18.02
N GLY A 501 -4.60 27.42 18.31
CA GLY A 501 -4.06 27.38 19.68
C GLY A 501 -4.71 26.34 20.60
N MET A 502 -5.41 25.34 20.05
CA MET A 502 -6.03 24.25 20.78
C MET A 502 -4.98 23.16 21.09
N ASN A 503 -5.05 22.57 22.27
CA ASN A 503 -4.31 21.35 22.55
C ASN A 503 -4.95 20.19 21.77
N TYR A 504 -4.18 19.49 20.93
CA TYR A 504 -4.71 18.39 20.12
C TYR A 504 -5.34 17.27 20.97
N LEU A 505 -4.96 17.10 22.24
CA LEU A 505 -5.61 16.13 23.13
C LEU A 505 -7.08 16.47 23.44
N ASP A 506 -7.51 17.71 23.19
CA ASP A 506 -8.90 18.12 23.41
C ASP A 506 -9.85 17.54 22.34
N TYR A 507 -9.35 17.00 21.22
CA TYR A 507 -10.17 16.24 20.26
C TYR A 507 -10.92 15.08 20.92
N TYR A 508 -10.29 14.40 21.90
CA TYR A 508 -10.89 13.27 22.61
C TYR A 508 -12.08 13.67 23.51
N LYS A 509 -12.26 14.97 23.78
CA LYS A 509 -13.29 15.51 24.68
C LYS A 509 -14.46 16.17 23.93
N LEU A 510 -14.41 16.20 22.60
CA LEU A 510 -15.46 16.85 21.81
C LEU A 510 -16.81 16.14 22.01
N PRO A 511 -17.90 16.88 22.21
CA PRO A 511 -19.23 16.29 22.29
C PRO A 511 -19.62 15.71 20.92
N LEU A 512 -20.28 14.54 20.90
CA LEU A 512 -20.66 13.84 19.66
C LEU A 512 -22.02 14.25 19.07
N ASN A 513 -22.66 15.26 19.65
CA ASN A 513 -24.00 15.74 19.32
C ASN A 513 -24.02 17.25 19.00
N ASP A 514 -22.90 17.82 18.53
CA ASP A 514 -22.81 19.25 18.21
C ASP A 514 -23.62 19.57 16.94
N PRO A 515 -24.68 20.41 17.01
CA PRO A 515 -25.54 20.67 15.86
C PRO A 515 -24.81 21.33 14.69
N LYS A 516 -23.85 22.22 14.96
CA LYS A 516 -23.08 22.90 13.92
C LYS A 516 -22.27 21.91 13.09
N THR A 517 -21.74 20.87 13.71
CA THR A 517 -20.99 19.81 13.02
C THR A 517 -21.87 19.09 12.00
N PHE A 518 -23.13 18.80 12.34
CA PHE A 518 -24.06 18.13 11.42
C PHE A 518 -24.51 19.02 10.25
N THR A 519 -24.47 20.35 10.39
CA THR A 519 -24.75 21.27 9.26
C THR A 519 -23.78 21.07 8.08
N ILE A 520 -22.57 20.57 8.33
CA ILE A 520 -21.61 20.25 7.26
C ILE A 520 -22.14 19.12 6.37
N PHE A 521 -22.77 18.11 6.97
CA PHE A 521 -23.39 17.00 6.26
C PHE A 521 -24.69 17.45 5.59
N GLU A 522 -25.54 18.22 6.28
CA GLU A 522 -26.75 18.83 5.71
C GLU A 522 -26.47 19.63 4.44
N GLN A 523 -25.41 20.45 4.46
CA GLN A 523 -24.99 21.29 3.31
C GLN A 523 -24.15 20.52 2.29
N ASN A 524 -23.91 19.22 2.50
CA ASN A 524 -23.06 18.38 1.66
C ASN A 524 -21.64 18.94 1.43
N ARG A 525 -21.09 19.63 2.44
CA ARG A 525 -19.75 20.26 2.44
C ARG A 525 -18.66 19.27 2.84
N LEU A 526 -18.54 18.16 2.10
CA LEU A 526 -17.74 17.00 2.52
C LEU A 526 -16.24 17.04 2.15
N THR A 527 -15.78 18.07 1.44
CA THR A 527 -14.35 18.22 1.07
C THR A 527 -13.46 18.35 2.30
N GLY A 528 -12.47 17.46 2.40
CA GLY A 528 -11.56 17.34 3.54
C GLY A 528 -12.12 16.50 4.71
N ILE A 529 -13.37 16.03 4.64
CA ILE A 529 -13.96 15.20 5.68
C ILE A 529 -13.53 13.75 5.49
N PHE A 530 -12.81 13.22 6.47
CA PHE A 530 -12.21 11.88 6.38
C PHE A 530 -13.26 10.80 6.10
N GLN A 531 -13.01 9.93 5.11
CA GLN A 531 -13.92 8.90 4.57
C GLN A 531 -15.11 9.41 3.73
N PHE A 532 -15.42 10.72 3.71
CA PHE A 532 -16.62 11.25 3.05
C PHE A 532 -16.34 12.07 1.76
N GLU A 533 -15.09 12.16 1.33
CA GLU A 533 -14.70 12.92 0.12
C GLU A 533 -15.08 12.26 -1.21
N GLY A 534 -15.29 10.94 -1.23
CA GLY A 534 -15.57 10.21 -2.47
C GLY A 534 -16.99 10.40 -3.00
N ASP A 535 -17.17 10.34 -4.32
CA ASP A 535 -18.45 10.62 -4.98
C ASP A 535 -19.61 9.73 -4.49
N ALA A 536 -19.34 8.45 -4.23
CA ALA A 536 -20.33 7.54 -3.66
C ALA A 536 -20.84 8.03 -2.29
N MET A 537 -19.95 8.53 -1.44
CA MET A 537 -20.31 9.05 -0.12
C MET A 537 -21.05 10.38 -0.23
N LYS A 538 -20.62 11.26 -1.15
CA LYS A 538 -21.32 12.51 -1.46
C LYS A 538 -22.75 12.24 -1.95
N GLN A 539 -22.95 11.21 -2.77
CA GLN A 539 -24.29 10.83 -3.25
C GLN A 539 -25.17 10.28 -2.13
N ILE A 540 -24.65 9.35 -1.31
CA ILE A 540 -25.37 8.82 -0.14
C ILE A 540 -25.80 9.96 0.79
N ASN A 541 -24.89 10.89 1.09
CA ASN A 541 -25.17 12.02 1.97
C ASN A 541 -26.21 13.01 1.39
N LYS A 542 -26.30 13.15 0.06
CA LYS A 542 -27.36 13.95 -0.58
C LYS A 542 -28.74 13.32 -0.42
N GLU A 543 -28.82 12.00 -0.52
CA GLU A 543 -30.08 11.26 -0.34
C GLU A 543 -30.49 11.20 1.13
N PHE A 544 -29.50 11.10 2.01
CA PHE A 544 -29.68 11.01 3.45
C PHE A 544 -28.57 11.79 4.16
N PRO A 545 -28.80 13.07 4.55
CA PRO A 545 -27.84 13.83 5.31
C PRO A 545 -27.66 13.26 6.72
N MET A 546 -26.41 13.18 7.20
CA MET A 546 -26.13 12.67 8.54
C MET A 546 -26.62 13.65 9.62
N GLU A 547 -27.43 13.17 10.56
CA GLU A 547 -27.98 13.99 11.66
C GLU A 547 -27.44 13.58 13.04
N SER A 548 -26.74 12.44 13.11
CA SER A 548 -26.21 11.88 14.34
C SER A 548 -24.84 11.23 14.13
N PHE A 549 -24.10 11.02 15.22
CA PHE A 549 -22.83 10.27 15.16
C PHE A 549 -23.03 8.83 14.69
N ASN A 550 -24.18 8.22 15.01
CA ASN A 550 -24.53 6.89 14.54
C ASN A 550 -24.68 6.85 13.01
N ASP A 551 -25.26 7.89 12.41
CA ASP A 551 -25.40 7.98 10.95
C ASP A 551 -24.02 7.99 10.25
N ILE A 552 -23.03 8.68 10.83
CA ILE A 552 -21.64 8.66 10.35
C ILE A 552 -21.07 7.23 10.41
N CYS A 553 -21.33 6.51 11.50
CA CYS A 553 -20.88 5.12 11.67
C CYS A 553 -21.50 4.21 10.60
N VAL A 554 -22.84 4.20 10.49
CA VAL A 554 -23.57 3.32 9.58
C VAL A 554 -23.22 3.63 8.12
N THR A 555 -23.12 4.91 7.77
CA THR A 555 -22.76 5.32 6.40
C THR A 555 -21.33 4.94 6.05
N GLY A 556 -20.38 5.08 6.97
CA GLY A 556 -19.02 4.58 6.77
C GLY A 556 -18.97 3.05 6.53
N ALA A 557 -19.89 2.30 7.15
CA ALA A 557 -20.02 0.86 6.92
C ALA A 557 -20.72 0.52 5.58
N LEU A 558 -21.72 1.29 5.17
CA LEU A 558 -22.53 1.00 3.97
C LEU A 558 -22.02 1.68 2.69
N GLY A 559 -21.17 2.69 2.78
CA GLY A 559 -20.60 3.41 1.63
C GLY A 559 -19.52 2.66 0.85
N ARG A 560 -19.44 1.34 0.99
CA ARG A 560 -18.40 0.50 0.40
C ARG A 560 -18.93 -0.25 -0.83
N PRO A 561 -18.07 -0.56 -1.83
CA PRO A 561 -18.50 -1.22 -3.07
C PRO A 561 -19.32 -2.50 -2.86
N GLY A 562 -18.98 -3.34 -1.88
CA GLY A 562 -19.72 -4.58 -1.59
C GLY A 562 -21.11 -4.37 -0.99
N ALA A 563 -21.30 -3.31 -0.20
CA ALA A 563 -22.60 -2.96 0.37
C ALA A 563 -23.52 -2.29 -0.67
N LEU A 564 -22.94 -1.46 -1.53
CA LEU A 564 -23.62 -0.83 -2.66
C LEU A 564 -24.13 -1.87 -3.66
N SER A 565 -23.32 -2.88 -4.02
CA SER A 565 -23.70 -3.90 -5.00
C SER A 565 -24.66 -4.96 -4.47
N SER A 566 -24.62 -5.26 -3.17
CA SER A 566 -25.51 -6.25 -2.53
C SER A 566 -26.90 -5.69 -2.16
N GLY A 567 -27.12 -4.39 -2.33
CA GLY A 567 -28.38 -3.73 -2.00
C GLY A 567 -28.57 -3.42 -0.51
N GLY A 568 -27.57 -3.68 0.34
CA GLY A 568 -27.62 -3.36 1.77
C GLY A 568 -27.79 -1.86 2.02
N THR A 569 -27.04 -1.03 1.29
CA THR A 569 -27.11 0.43 1.37
C THR A 569 -28.50 0.95 0.97
N ALA A 570 -29.04 0.47 -0.17
CA ALA A 570 -30.35 0.88 -0.64
C ALA A 570 -31.47 0.50 0.35
N ARG A 571 -31.35 -0.66 1.01
CA ARG A 571 -32.33 -1.12 1.99
C ARG A 571 -32.35 -0.21 3.23
N TYR A 572 -31.18 0.17 3.72
CA TYR A 572 -31.05 1.12 4.84
C TYR A 572 -31.59 2.51 4.48
N LEU A 573 -31.25 3.04 3.30
CA LEU A 573 -31.72 4.35 2.85
C LEU A 573 -33.24 4.45 2.80
N LYS A 574 -33.94 3.40 2.33
CA LYS A 574 -35.41 3.35 2.32
C LYS A 574 -36.03 3.38 3.72
N LEU A 575 -35.38 2.77 4.71
CA LEU A 575 -35.86 2.81 6.09
C LEU A 575 -35.62 4.19 6.71
N ARG A 576 -34.42 4.74 6.49
CA ARG A 576 -34.02 6.01 7.09
C ARG A 576 -34.77 7.21 6.48
N SER A 577 -35.11 7.15 5.19
CA SER A 577 -35.96 8.15 4.52
C SER A 577 -37.44 8.05 4.88
N GLY A 578 -37.86 6.97 5.57
CA GLY A 578 -39.25 6.69 5.91
C GLY A 578 -40.08 6.06 4.78
N GLU A 579 -39.48 5.75 3.61
CA GLU A 579 -40.15 4.99 2.53
C GLU A 579 -40.60 3.61 3.01
N ARG A 580 -39.88 3.02 3.97
CA ARG A 580 -40.23 1.77 4.66
C ARG A 580 -40.12 1.92 6.16
N GLN A 581 -40.92 1.15 6.89
CA GLN A 581 -40.86 1.09 8.35
C GLN A 581 -39.92 -0.03 8.80
N PRO A 582 -39.10 0.19 9.86
CA PRO A 582 -38.29 -0.86 10.48
C PRO A 582 -39.17 -2.03 10.95
N VAL A 583 -38.67 -3.25 10.77
CA VAL A 583 -39.30 -4.47 11.29
C VAL A 583 -38.39 -5.08 12.33
N TYR A 584 -38.94 -5.33 13.52
CA TYR A 584 -38.26 -6.01 14.61
C TYR A 584 -39.01 -7.27 14.97
N HIS A 585 -38.29 -8.40 15.01
CA HIS A 585 -38.90 -9.71 15.21
C HIS A 585 -39.20 -10.02 16.68
N ASN A 586 -38.46 -9.42 17.60
CA ASN A 586 -38.68 -9.45 19.05
C ASN A 586 -37.85 -8.34 19.74
N GLU A 587 -37.95 -8.21 21.07
CA GLU A 587 -37.25 -7.19 21.86
C GLU A 587 -35.71 -7.33 21.78
N ILE A 588 -35.18 -8.55 21.75
CA ILE A 588 -33.73 -8.80 21.64
C ILE A 588 -33.22 -8.33 20.27
N HIS A 589 -33.92 -8.69 19.19
CA HIS A 589 -33.61 -8.25 17.83
C HIS A 589 -33.67 -6.73 17.73
N GLN A 590 -34.69 -6.10 18.31
CA GLN A 590 -34.80 -4.65 18.37
C GLN A 590 -33.58 -4.04 19.07
N ARG A 591 -33.27 -4.45 20.31
CA ARG A 591 -32.12 -3.90 21.05
C ARG A 591 -30.79 -4.04 20.29
N ILE A 592 -30.59 -5.12 19.54
CA ILE A 592 -29.34 -5.34 18.78
C ILE A 592 -29.28 -4.51 17.49
N THR A 593 -30.42 -4.29 16.82
CA THR A 593 -30.49 -3.73 15.46
C THR A 593 -31.18 -2.37 15.37
N GLU A 594 -31.58 -1.77 16.49
CA GLU A 594 -32.27 -0.49 16.54
C GLU A 594 -31.43 0.62 15.87
N GLU A 595 -30.14 0.68 16.18
CA GLU A 595 -29.18 1.62 15.58
C GLU A 595 -29.04 1.50 14.05
N THR A 596 -29.47 0.38 13.48
CA THR A 596 -29.44 0.09 12.04
C THR A 596 -30.84 -0.19 11.49
N LEU A 597 -31.87 0.27 12.20
CA LEU A 597 -33.27 0.22 11.78
C LEU A 597 -33.77 -1.21 11.45
N GLY A 598 -33.31 -2.21 12.19
CA GLY A 598 -33.73 -3.61 12.00
C GLY A 598 -32.89 -4.40 10.98
N ILE A 599 -31.87 -3.79 10.36
CA ILE A 599 -30.98 -4.46 9.40
C ILE A 599 -29.68 -4.89 10.07
N ILE A 600 -29.18 -6.08 9.74
CA ILE A 600 -27.83 -6.51 10.13
C ILE A 600 -26.78 -5.82 9.24
N VAL A 601 -26.12 -4.79 9.76
CA VAL A 601 -25.02 -4.07 9.09
C VAL A 601 -23.67 -4.50 9.65
N TYR A 602 -23.62 -4.85 10.94
CA TYR A 602 -22.38 -5.14 11.64
C TYR A 602 -22.18 -6.62 11.94
N GLN A 603 -20.91 -7.06 11.97
CA GLN A 603 -20.51 -8.39 12.39
C GLN A 603 -20.89 -8.64 13.85
N GLU A 604 -20.76 -7.62 14.70
CA GLU A 604 -21.14 -7.66 16.11
C GLU A 604 -22.65 -7.90 16.28
N GLN A 605 -23.50 -7.37 15.39
CA GLN A 605 -24.94 -7.65 15.41
C GLN A 605 -25.22 -9.12 15.09
N THR A 606 -24.58 -9.68 14.06
CA THR A 606 -24.66 -11.12 13.78
C THR A 606 -24.24 -11.96 14.99
N MET A 607 -23.17 -11.55 15.67
CA MET A 607 -22.66 -12.26 16.85
C MET A 607 -23.66 -12.22 18.01
N PHE A 608 -24.22 -11.05 18.33
CA PHE A 608 -25.23 -10.91 19.39
C PHE A 608 -26.52 -11.64 19.03
N VAL A 609 -26.98 -11.58 17.79
CA VAL A 609 -28.18 -12.32 17.35
C VAL A 609 -27.98 -13.83 17.56
N ALA A 610 -26.84 -14.39 17.12
CA ALA A 610 -26.52 -15.80 17.36
C ALA A 610 -26.36 -16.14 18.86
N LYS A 611 -25.75 -15.24 19.64
CA LYS A 611 -25.52 -15.46 21.06
C LYS A 611 -26.80 -15.41 21.88
N GLU A 612 -27.64 -14.41 21.64
CA GLU A 612 -28.76 -14.06 22.50
C GLU A 612 -30.08 -14.67 22.02
N LEU A 613 -30.32 -14.76 20.70
CA LEU A 613 -31.53 -15.44 20.19
C LEU A 613 -31.36 -16.95 20.16
N ALA A 614 -30.23 -17.45 19.63
CA ALA A 614 -30.01 -18.88 19.48
C ALA A 614 -29.26 -19.53 20.65
N ASN A 615 -28.94 -18.78 21.71
CA ASN A 615 -28.18 -19.25 22.88
C ASN A 615 -26.84 -19.94 22.53
N MET A 616 -26.21 -19.59 21.41
CA MET A 616 -24.94 -20.18 20.99
C MET A 616 -23.80 -19.79 21.95
N SER A 617 -22.78 -20.64 22.10
CA SER A 617 -21.56 -20.30 22.85
C SER A 617 -20.70 -19.25 22.12
N TRP A 618 -19.82 -18.54 22.83
CA TRP A 618 -18.92 -17.59 22.17
C TRP A 618 -17.96 -18.28 21.20
N GLU A 619 -17.59 -19.53 21.47
CA GLU A 619 -16.82 -20.40 20.61
C GLU A 619 -17.54 -20.64 19.28
N GLN A 620 -18.83 -21.02 19.33
CA GLN A 620 -19.67 -21.22 18.14
C GLN A 620 -19.89 -19.91 17.38
N VAL A 621 -20.17 -18.81 18.09
CA VAL A 621 -20.40 -17.49 17.49
C VAL A 621 -19.17 -16.96 16.75
N SER A 622 -17.97 -17.10 17.36
CA SER A 622 -16.70 -16.73 16.71
C SER A 622 -16.48 -17.53 15.43
N LEU A 623 -16.80 -18.83 15.44
CA LEU A 623 -16.68 -19.70 14.27
C LEU A 623 -17.70 -19.37 13.17
N LEU A 624 -18.96 -19.07 13.55
CA LEU A 624 -20.02 -18.63 12.65
C LEU A 624 -19.59 -17.36 11.91
N ARG A 625 -19.16 -16.32 12.63
CA ARG A 625 -18.70 -15.05 12.03
C ARG A 625 -17.53 -15.25 11.05
N LYS A 626 -16.60 -16.16 11.33
CA LYS A 626 -15.50 -16.44 10.40
C LYS A 626 -15.99 -17.15 9.14
N SER A 627 -16.87 -18.12 9.33
CA SER A 627 -17.39 -18.96 8.24
C SER A 627 -18.39 -18.23 7.36
N SER A 628 -19.01 -17.14 7.84
CA SER A 628 -19.91 -16.29 7.04
C SER A 628 -19.17 -15.50 5.96
N SER A 629 -17.84 -15.35 6.07
CA SER A 629 -17.02 -14.90 4.95
C SER A 629 -16.92 -16.02 3.92
N LYS A 630 -17.29 -15.76 2.66
CA LYS A 630 -17.45 -16.75 1.55
C LYS A 630 -16.22 -17.64 1.20
N SER A 631 -15.16 -17.58 2.00
CA SER A 631 -13.93 -18.38 1.89
C SER A 631 -14.14 -19.89 1.90
N LYS A 632 -15.16 -20.42 2.59
CA LYS A 632 -15.47 -21.86 2.66
C LYS A 632 -16.72 -22.28 1.85
N GLY A 633 -17.38 -21.33 1.18
CA GLY A 633 -18.61 -21.54 0.41
C GLY A 633 -19.90 -21.53 1.25
N ASP A 634 -20.98 -21.01 0.67
CA ASP A 634 -22.28 -20.84 1.33
C ASP A 634 -22.89 -22.19 1.79
N ASP A 635 -22.65 -23.28 1.06
CA ASP A 635 -23.10 -24.63 1.41
C ASP A 635 -22.48 -25.15 2.71
N TYR A 636 -21.19 -24.90 2.93
CA TYR A 636 -20.53 -25.29 4.17
C TYR A 636 -21.09 -24.49 5.34
N PHE A 637 -21.25 -23.18 5.17
CA PHE A 637 -21.80 -22.29 6.19
C PHE A 637 -23.21 -22.73 6.62
N ARG A 638 -24.09 -22.97 5.64
CA ARG A 638 -25.45 -23.45 5.90
C ARG A 638 -25.47 -24.79 6.62
N LYS A 639 -24.75 -25.80 6.11
CA LYS A 639 -24.70 -27.14 6.71
C LYS A 639 -24.14 -27.17 8.13
N THR A 640 -23.32 -26.19 8.50
CA THR A 640 -22.62 -26.19 9.79
C THR A 640 -23.40 -25.49 10.89
N PHE A 641 -24.17 -24.44 10.59
CA PHE A 641 -24.71 -23.55 11.63
C PHE A 641 -26.22 -23.31 11.56
N MET A 642 -26.88 -23.58 10.42
CA MET A 642 -28.30 -23.23 10.25
C MET A 642 -29.19 -23.97 11.26
N ASP A 643 -29.03 -25.29 11.35
CA ASP A 643 -29.88 -26.12 12.21
C ASP A 643 -29.67 -25.76 13.68
N ASP A 644 -28.42 -25.57 14.11
CA ASP A 644 -28.09 -25.13 15.47
C ASP A 644 -28.69 -23.76 15.79
N PHE A 645 -28.64 -22.82 14.85
CA PHE A 645 -29.19 -21.48 15.04
C PHE A 645 -30.72 -21.50 15.14
N VAL A 646 -31.40 -22.19 14.22
CA VAL A 646 -32.87 -22.27 14.21
C VAL A 646 -33.36 -23.04 15.44
N ASN A 647 -32.81 -24.21 15.74
CA ASN A 647 -33.18 -24.97 16.94
C ASN A 647 -32.87 -24.18 18.22
N GLY A 648 -31.75 -23.47 18.27
CA GLY A 648 -31.40 -22.58 19.37
C GLY A 648 -32.45 -21.50 19.58
N CYS A 649 -32.91 -20.85 18.51
CA CYS A 649 -33.98 -19.86 18.58
C CYS A 649 -35.30 -20.44 19.10
N MET A 650 -35.66 -21.65 18.64
CA MET A 650 -36.92 -22.31 19.02
C MET A 650 -36.92 -22.84 20.47
N THR A 651 -35.75 -23.15 21.02
CA THR A 651 -35.61 -23.74 22.36
C THR A 651 -35.18 -22.75 23.43
N ASN A 652 -34.82 -21.53 23.05
CA ASN A 652 -34.41 -20.51 24.00
C ASN A 652 -35.62 -20.01 24.82
N PRO A 653 -35.63 -20.21 26.16
CA PRO A 653 -36.79 -19.89 26.99
C PRO A 653 -37.09 -18.39 27.08
N ASN A 654 -36.14 -17.54 26.69
CA ASN A 654 -36.27 -16.07 26.73
C ASN A 654 -36.65 -15.48 25.36
N VAL A 655 -36.96 -16.32 24.37
CA VAL A 655 -37.21 -15.90 22.99
C VAL A 655 -38.52 -16.52 22.50
N GLU A 656 -39.44 -15.69 22.07
CA GLU A 656 -40.68 -16.13 21.41
C GLU A 656 -40.61 -15.72 19.94
N ILE A 657 -40.19 -16.63 19.06
CA ILE A 657 -40.22 -16.44 17.60
C ILE A 657 -40.69 -17.72 16.90
N SER A 658 -41.36 -17.58 15.76
CA SER A 658 -41.76 -18.72 14.94
C SER A 658 -40.56 -19.27 14.14
N GLU A 659 -40.70 -20.51 13.67
CA GLU A 659 -39.67 -21.13 12.83
C GLU A 659 -39.47 -20.35 11.52
N GLU A 660 -40.53 -19.77 10.94
CA GLU A 660 -40.41 -18.91 9.76
C GLU A 660 -39.56 -17.66 10.05
N VAL A 661 -39.75 -17.05 11.22
CA VAL A 661 -38.97 -15.88 11.65
C VAL A 661 -37.51 -16.27 11.91
N ALA A 662 -37.25 -17.40 12.54
CA ALA A 662 -35.89 -17.91 12.76
C ALA A 662 -35.16 -18.16 11.41
N ASN A 663 -35.85 -18.75 10.44
CA ASN A 663 -35.33 -18.94 9.08
C ASN A 663 -35.07 -17.62 8.35
N GLN A 664 -35.93 -16.62 8.53
CA GLN A 664 -35.73 -15.29 7.97
C GLN A 664 -34.50 -14.60 8.57
N LEU A 665 -34.35 -14.63 9.90
CA LEU A 665 -33.17 -14.10 10.58
C LEU A 665 -31.87 -14.79 10.14
N TRP A 666 -31.91 -16.10 9.92
CA TRP A 666 -30.78 -16.85 9.36
C TRP A 666 -30.45 -16.38 7.93
N SER A 667 -31.46 -16.17 7.09
CA SER A 667 -31.30 -15.64 5.73
C SER A 667 -30.63 -14.25 5.75
N ASP A 668 -31.04 -13.39 6.68
CA ASP A 668 -30.43 -12.07 6.85
C ASP A 668 -28.97 -12.16 7.31
N ILE A 669 -28.64 -13.04 8.26
CA ILE A 669 -27.25 -13.34 8.67
C ILE A 669 -26.43 -13.81 7.46
N SER A 670 -26.93 -14.79 6.71
CA SER A 670 -26.22 -15.35 5.56
C SER A 670 -25.99 -14.31 4.47
N SER A 671 -26.98 -13.47 4.18
CA SER A 671 -26.86 -12.41 3.16
C SER A 671 -25.87 -11.33 3.59
N SER A 672 -25.86 -10.99 4.88
CA SER A 672 -24.97 -9.98 5.47
C SER A 672 -23.50 -10.38 5.42
N GLY A 673 -23.15 -11.67 5.28
CA GLY A 673 -21.75 -12.11 5.17
C GLY A 673 -20.97 -11.45 4.01
N SER A 674 -21.67 -10.97 2.98
CA SER A 674 -21.07 -10.30 1.82
C SER A 674 -20.76 -8.80 2.03
N TYR A 675 -21.45 -8.14 2.96
CA TYR A 675 -21.33 -6.69 3.16
C TYR A 675 -21.16 -6.24 4.61
N SER A 676 -21.38 -7.11 5.61
CA SER A 676 -21.28 -6.77 7.02
C SER A 676 -19.90 -6.23 7.40
N PHE A 677 -19.88 -5.31 8.36
CA PHE A 677 -18.66 -4.60 8.75
C PHE A 677 -18.31 -4.80 10.22
N ASN A 678 -17.03 -4.60 10.56
CA ASN A 678 -16.60 -4.54 11.94
C ASN A 678 -17.06 -3.20 12.55
N LYS A 679 -18.00 -3.25 13.50
CA LYS A 679 -18.56 -2.06 14.17
C LYS A 679 -17.48 -1.30 14.94
N SER A 680 -16.61 -2.01 15.65
CA SER A 680 -15.51 -1.40 16.43
C SER A 680 -14.60 -0.52 15.55
N HIS A 681 -14.29 -0.99 14.34
CA HIS A 681 -13.54 -0.22 13.35
C HIS A 681 -14.35 0.96 12.80
N SER A 682 -15.63 0.73 12.50
CA SER A 682 -16.56 1.74 11.99
C SER A 682 -16.68 2.93 12.95
N VAL A 683 -16.95 2.66 14.23
CA VAL A 683 -17.07 3.66 15.29
C VAL A 683 -15.76 4.43 15.46
N SER A 684 -14.61 3.72 15.48
CA SER A 684 -13.31 4.38 15.66
C SER A 684 -13.00 5.37 14.52
N TYR A 685 -13.31 5.02 13.28
CA TYR A 685 -13.11 5.93 12.14
C TYR A 685 -14.14 7.06 12.11
N ALA A 686 -15.36 6.81 12.58
CA ALA A 686 -16.37 7.85 12.72
C ALA A 686 -15.94 8.96 13.69
N PHE A 687 -15.17 8.67 14.75
CA PHE A 687 -14.56 9.72 15.59
C PHE A 687 -13.65 10.64 14.78
N VAL A 688 -12.77 10.10 13.93
CA VAL A 688 -11.86 10.90 13.10
C VAL A 688 -12.64 11.70 12.05
N SER A 689 -13.65 11.10 11.42
CA SER A 689 -14.57 11.80 10.50
C SER A 689 -15.28 12.95 11.22
N TYR A 690 -15.79 12.71 12.43
CA TYR A 690 -16.46 13.71 13.25
C TYR A 690 -15.50 14.84 13.66
N TRP A 691 -14.26 14.54 14.06
CA TRP A 691 -13.25 15.57 14.34
C TRP A 691 -13.00 16.46 13.13
N THR A 692 -12.87 15.89 11.93
CA THR A 692 -12.70 16.70 10.72
C THR A 692 -13.94 17.57 10.43
N ALA A 693 -15.15 17.03 10.60
CA ALA A 693 -16.38 17.79 10.42
C ALA A 693 -16.53 18.91 11.45
N PHE A 694 -16.19 18.64 12.72
CA PHE A 694 -16.19 19.63 13.79
C PHE A 694 -15.22 20.78 13.48
N MET A 695 -13.99 20.46 13.09
CA MET A 695 -13.02 21.51 12.75
C MET A 695 -13.45 22.32 11.53
N LYS A 696 -14.07 21.69 10.53
CA LYS A 696 -14.63 22.42 9.39
C LYS A 696 -15.79 23.33 9.79
N ALA A 697 -16.69 22.87 10.67
CA ALA A 697 -17.86 23.61 11.12
C ALA A 697 -17.51 24.83 11.96
N HIS A 698 -16.51 24.71 12.85
CA HIS A 698 -16.16 25.76 13.81
C HIS A 698 -14.96 26.61 13.37
N TYR A 699 -14.06 26.07 12.55
CA TYR A 699 -12.77 26.68 12.16
C TYR A 699 -12.44 26.46 10.68
N GLY A 700 -13.41 26.68 9.79
CA GLY A 700 -13.32 26.34 8.36
C GLY A 700 -12.05 26.84 7.65
N LEU A 701 -11.62 28.09 7.88
CA LEU A 701 -10.42 28.65 7.25
C LEU A 701 -9.12 27.99 7.74
N GLN A 702 -9.00 27.72 9.03
CA GLN A 702 -7.84 27.02 9.60
C GLN A 702 -7.85 25.55 9.19
N PHE A 703 -9.03 24.94 9.05
CA PHE A 703 -9.19 23.57 8.59
C PHE A 703 -8.72 23.43 7.14
N ILE A 704 -9.21 24.26 6.21
CA ILE A 704 -8.75 24.20 4.81
C ILE A 704 -7.27 24.51 4.67
N ALA A 705 -6.72 25.49 5.43
CA ALA A 705 -5.29 25.76 5.44
C ALA A 705 -4.48 24.49 5.80
N SER A 706 -4.96 23.74 6.79
CA SER A 706 -4.33 22.49 7.25
C SER A 706 -4.47 21.36 6.23
N VAL A 707 -5.63 21.26 5.57
CA VAL A 707 -5.85 20.30 4.47
C VAL A 707 -4.89 20.59 3.30
N LEU A 708 -4.75 21.86 2.89
CA LEU A 708 -3.86 22.28 1.80
C LEU A 708 -2.39 22.04 2.13
N ASN A 709 -1.96 22.31 3.38
CA ASN A 709 -0.60 22.02 3.84
C ASN A 709 -0.23 20.54 3.79
N ASN A 710 -1.22 19.66 3.82
CA ASN A 710 -1.05 18.21 3.78
C ASN A 710 -1.50 17.61 2.43
N SER A 711 -1.73 18.40 1.38
CA SER A 711 -2.12 17.88 0.06
C SER A 711 -1.02 16.98 -0.54
N LYS A 712 -1.41 16.06 -1.45
CA LYS A 712 -0.43 15.16 -2.13
C LYS A 712 0.40 15.89 -3.18
N SER A 713 -0.18 16.91 -3.79
CA SER A 713 0.39 17.69 -4.89
C SER A 713 -0.34 19.02 -5.01
N ASP A 714 0.25 19.94 -5.77
CA ASP A 714 -0.34 21.24 -6.07
C ASP A 714 -1.70 21.07 -6.80
N ASP A 715 -1.81 20.11 -7.72
CA ASP A 715 -3.07 19.85 -8.44
C ASP A 715 -4.19 19.37 -7.51
N ALA A 716 -3.85 18.53 -6.51
CA ALA A 716 -4.82 18.13 -5.49
C ALA A 716 -5.25 19.34 -4.64
N GLY A 717 -4.31 20.23 -4.31
CA GLY A 717 -4.60 21.48 -3.61
C GLY A 717 -5.53 22.42 -4.41
N LEU A 718 -5.30 22.55 -5.72
CA LEU A 718 -6.14 23.33 -6.63
C LEU A 718 -7.57 22.78 -6.68
N LYS A 719 -7.74 21.46 -6.80
CA LYS A 719 -9.08 20.82 -6.80
C LYS A 719 -9.85 21.11 -5.51
N ILE A 720 -9.15 21.11 -4.37
CA ILE A 720 -9.74 21.48 -3.07
C ILE A 720 -10.13 22.95 -3.06
N LEU A 721 -9.25 23.86 -3.48
CA LEU A 721 -9.53 25.30 -3.52
C LEU A 721 -10.72 25.63 -4.44
N ARG A 722 -10.84 24.98 -5.60
CA ARG A 722 -12.00 25.12 -6.51
C ARG A 722 -13.30 24.75 -5.82
N GLU A 723 -13.33 23.57 -5.18
CA GLU A 723 -14.56 23.10 -4.53
C GLU A 723 -14.98 24.02 -3.36
N TYR A 724 -14.02 24.57 -2.60
CA TYR A 724 -14.31 25.57 -1.57
C TYR A 724 -14.71 26.93 -2.14
N HIS A 725 -14.13 27.34 -3.26
CA HIS A 725 -14.52 28.58 -3.94
C HIS A 725 -15.96 28.50 -4.46
N GLU A 726 -16.31 27.40 -5.15
CA GLU A 726 -17.63 27.20 -5.76
C GLU A 726 -18.75 26.97 -4.74
N LYS A 727 -18.46 26.28 -3.62
CA LYS A 727 -19.49 25.86 -2.65
C LYS A 727 -19.52 26.68 -1.37
N GLU A 728 -18.44 27.36 -1.05
CA GLU A 728 -18.26 28.04 0.25
C GLU A 728 -17.79 29.49 0.08
N ASP A 729 -17.83 30.03 -1.15
CA ASP A 729 -17.44 31.41 -1.50
C ASP A 729 -16.05 31.79 -0.96
N LEU A 730 -15.12 30.82 -0.92
CA LEU A 730 -13.79 31.04 -0.36
C LEU A 730 -13.01 32.09 -1.17
N VAL A 731 -12.50 33.09 -0.46
CA VAL A 731 -11.52 34.05 -0.95
C VAL A 731 -10.16 33.76 -0.30
N TYR A 732 -9.11 33.70 -1.11
CA TYR A 732 -7.74 33.45 -0.63
C TYR A 732 -6.71 34.28 -1.39
N LYS A 733 -5.54 34.45 -0.79
CA LYS A 733 -4.34 35.02 -1.43
C LYS A 733 -3.32 33.90 -1.64
N PRO A 734 -2.89 33.64 -2.89
CA PRO A 734 -1.92 32.58 -3.17
C PRO A 734 -0.59 32.77 -2.45
N VAL A 735 -0.12 34.03 -2.39
CA VAL A 735 0.98 34.51 -1.56
C VAL A 735 0.75 35.99 -1.24
N ASP A 736 1.14 36.39 -0.04
CA ASP A 736 1.28 37.77 0.40
C ASP A 736 2.77 38.02 0.74
N PRO A 737 3.47 38.90 0.01
CA PRO A 737 4.88 39.21 0.23
C PRO A 737 5.22 39.61 1.67
N ASP A 738 4.31 40.24 2.40
CA ASP A 738 4.53 40.74 3.75
C ASP A 738 4.05 39.72 4.79
N ASN A 739 2.89 39.11 4.55
CA ASN A 739 2.18 38.31 5.55
C ASN A 739 2.35 36.79 5.40
N SER A 740 2.72 36.26 4.21
CA SER A 740 2.83 34.81 4.02
C SER A 740 3.86 34.17 4.94
N GLY A 741 3.42 33.15 5.69
CA GLY A 741 4.29 32.27 6.46
C GLY A 741 5.04 31.26 5.57
N LEU A 742 5.57 30.21 6.21
CA LEU A 742 6.15 29.09 5.45
C LEU A 742 5.09 28.34 4.65
N TYR A 743 3.92 28.14 5.24
CA TYR A 743 2.84 27.27 4.78
C TYR A 743 1.52 28.06 4.73
N TRP A 744 0.44 27.45 4.23
CA TRP A 744 -0.90 28.03 4.28
C TRP A 744 -1.29 28.37 5.72
N SER A 745 -1.90 29.53 5.91
CA SER A 745 -2.29 30.06 7.22
C SER A 745 -3.47 31.01 7.10
N VAL A 746 -4.01 31.45 8.25
CA VAL A 746 -5.08 32.45 8.30
C VAL A 746 -4.51 33.73 8.90
N VAL A 747 -4.63 34.84 8.18
CA VAL A 747 -4.19 36.17 8.63
C VAL A 747 -5.34 37.13 8.41
N ASN A 748 -5.73 37.87 9.45
CA ASN A 748 -6.84 38.84 9.40
C ASN A 748 -8.16 38.27 8.85
N GLY A 749 -8.43 36.98 9.09
CA GLY A 749 -9.64 36.31 8.60
C GLY A 749 -9.57 35.88 7.12
N GLU A 750 -8.42 36.01 6.47
CA GLU A 750 -8.20 35.59 5.08
C GLU A 750 -7.29 34.35 5.03
N LEU A 751 -7.56 33.44 4.10
CA LEU A 751 -6.66 32.33 3.80
C LEU A 751 -5.47 32.84 2.96
N ILE A 752 -4.25 32.69 3.47
CA ILE A 752 -3.03 33.11 2.80
C ILE A 752 -2.12 31.90 2.57
N GLY A 753 -1.69 31.70 1.32
CA GLY A 753 -0.76 30.65 0.95
C GLY A 753 0.66 30.88 1.42
N GLY A 754 1.40 29.78 1.56
CA GLY A 754 2.75 29.78 2.09
C GLY A 754 3.80 30.20 1.07
N LEU A 755 4.91 30.76 1.54
CA LEU A 755 6.08 31.05 0.72
C LEU A 755 6.64 29.83 0.00
N THR A 756 6.44 28.61 0.54
CA THR A 756 6.88 27.38 -0.12
C THR A 756 6.11 27.05 -1.39
N ASN A 757 4.94 27.66 -1.60
CA ASN A 757 4.15 27.50 -2.82
C ASN A 757 4.73 28.29 -3.99
N MET A 758 5.65 29.23 -3.73
CA MET A 758 6.28 30.00 -4.79
C MET A 758 7.24 29.12 -5.61
N LYS A 759 7.16 29.24 -6.93
CA LYS A 759 8.01 28.50 -7.85
C LYS A 759 9.50 28.74 -7.54
N GLY A 760 10.22 27.66 -7.23
CA GLY A 760 11.66 27.70 -6.93
C GLY A 760 12.02 28.13 -5.50
N VAL A 761 11.04 28.20 -4.59
CA VAL A 761 11.21 28.52 -3.17
C VAL A 761 10.97 27.29 -2.30
N GLY A 762 12.06 26.59 -1.94
CA GLY A 762 12.00 25.56 -0.90
C GLY A 762 12.05 26.13 0.52
N LEU A 763 11.90 25.27 1.54
CA LEU A 763 11.89 25.65 2.96
C LEU A 763 13.06 26.54 3.40
N VAL A 764 14.26 26.27 2.88
CA VAL A 764 15.45 27.07 3.20
C VAL A 764 15.30 28.51 2.72
N LYS A 765 14.86 28.71 1.47
CA LYS A 765 14.65 30.06 0.91
C LYS A 765 13.48 30.77 1.61
N ALA A 766 12.37 30.07 1.86
CA ALA A 766 11.22 30.63 2.59
C ALA A 766 11.63 31.14 3.99
N ARG A 767 12.42 30.36 4.74
CA ARG A 767 12.98 30.80 6.03
C ARG A 767 13.90 32.02 5.89
N THR A 768 14.70 32.09 4.82
CA THR A 768 15.54 33.25 4.53
C THR A 768 14.70 34.49 4.26
N ILE A 769 13.61 34.39 3.49
CA ILE A 769 12.67 35.50 3.24
C ILE A 769 12.10 36.02 4.57
N ILE A 770 11.63 35.13 5.44
CA ILE A 770 11.12 35.51 6.78
C ILE A 770 12.22 36.18 7.63
N LYS A 771 13.46 35.71 7.55
CA LYS A 771 14.59 36.36 8.23
C LYS A 771 14.87 37.76 7.67
N ILE A 772 14.77 37.96 6.35
CA ILE A 772 14.92 39.26 5.71
C ILE A 772 13.84 40.24 6.19
N ARG A 773 12.57 39.83 6.22
CA ARG A 773 11.47 40.66 6.75
C ARG A 773 11.69 41.10 8.20
N ASN A 774 12.26 40.19 9.01
CA ASN A 774 12.61 40.48 10.41
C ASN A 774 13.94 41.23 10.59
N GLY A 775 14.58 41.72 9.52
CA GLY A 775 15.85 42.44 9.57
C GLY A 775 17.07 41.58 9.92
N LYS A 776 16.94 40.26 9.91
CA LYS A 776 17.99 39.28 10.33
C LYS A 776 18.81 38.74 9.15
N ALA A 777 18.54 39.17 7.93
CA ALA A 777 19.29 38.78 6.73
C ALA A 777 19.19 39.87 5.65
N LYS A 778 20.15 39.90 4.71
CA LYS A 778 20.16 40.87 3.61
C LYS A 778 19.33 40.37 2.42
N MET A 779 18.57 41.28 1.81
CA MET A 779 17.83 41.02 0.58
C MET A 779 18.81 40.85 -0.58
N THR A 780 18.66 39.76 -1.35
CA THR A 780 19.40 39.57 -2.61
C THR A 780 18.52 40.01 -3.79
N PRO A 781 19.09 40.43 -4.93
CA PRO A 781 18.31 40.80 -6.12
C PRO A 781 17.38 39.67 -6.60
N SER A 782 17.83 38.42 -6.51
CA SER A 782 17.01 37.26 -6.87
C SER A 782 15.79 37.09 -5.95
N ILE A 783 15.93 37.35 -4.64
CA ILE A 783 14.80 37.26 -3.71
C ILE A 783 13.88 38.46 -3.92
N MET A 784 14.42 39.66 -4.12
CA MET A 784 13.62 40.86 -4.42
C MET A 784 12.74 40.63 -5.65
N LYS A 785 13.29 40.12 -6.76
CA LYS A 785 12.52 39.79 -7.96
C LYS A 785 11.38 38.80 -7.68
N MET A 786 11.62 37.77 -6.87
CA MET A 786 10.58 36.79 -6.50
C MET A 786 9.49 37.40 -5.63
N MET A 787 9.81 38.35 -4.75
CA MET A 787 8.85 38.98 -3.85
C MET A 787 7.99 40.05 -4.52
N VAL A 788 8.52 40.73 -5.54
CA VAL A 788 7.78 41.74 -6.30
C VAL A 788 6.73 41.11 -7.21
N SER A 789 7.04 39.95 -7.81
CA SER A 789 6.13 39.23 -8.70
C SER A 789 6.14 37.74 -8.34
N PRO A 790 5.50 37.35 -7.22
CA PRO A 790 5.42 35.94 -6.84
C PRO A 790 4.62 35.17 -7.87
N VAL A 791 5.08 33.96 -8.20
CA VAL A 791 4.38 33.03 -9.08
C VAL A 791 4.14 31.74 -8.31
N THR A 792 2.88 31.34 -8.19
CA THR A 792 2.45 30.14 -7.49
C THR A 792 1.55 29.28 -8.39
N PRO A 793 1.47 27.96 -8.14
CA PRO A 793 0.48 27.11 -8.79
C PRO A 793 -0.97 27.52 -8.51
N PHE A 794 -1.21 28.35 -7.49
CA PHE A 794 -2.54 28.71 -6.98
C PHE A 794 -2.96 30.11 -7.38
N ASP A 795 -2.21 30.80 -8.25
CA ASP A 795 -2.55 32.16 -8.69
C ASP A 795 -3.89 32.21 -9.45
N PHE A 796 -4.19 31.12 -10.16
CA PHE A 796 -5.42 30.97 -10.92
C PHE A 796 -6.12 29.68 -10.49
N LEU A 797 -7.34 29.80 -9.98
CA LEU A 797 -8.19 28.65 -9.71
C LEU A 797 -8.46 27.86 -10.99
N TYR A 798 -8.69 28.57 -12.09
CA TYR A 798 -8.97 28.01 -13.41
C TYR A 798 -7.89 28.44 -14.40
N PRO A 799 -6.68 27.82 -14.38
CA PRO A 799 -5.59 28.21 -15.26
C PRO A 799 -5.94 28.15 -16.74
N THR A 800 -6.76 27.19 -17.18
CA THR A 800 -7.15 27.10 -18.59
C THR A 800 -7.96 28.32 -19.00
N GLN A 801 -9.00 28.65 -18.22
CA GLN A 801 -9.83 29.83 -18.46
C GLN A 801 -9.02 31.11 -18.37
N HIS A 802 -8.09 31.22 -17.42
CA HIS A 802 -7.27 32.42 -17.26
C HIS A 802 -6.34 32.66 -18.46
N TYR A 803 -5.56 31.65 -18.83
CA TYR A 803 -4.57 31.80 -19.91
C TYR A 803 -5.21 31.76 -21.30
N TRP A 804 -6.32 31.02 -21.45
CA TRP A 804 -6.86 30.65 -22.76
C TRP A 804 -8.34 30.97 -22.95
N GLY A 805 -9.05 31.52 -21.97
CA GLY A 805 -10.50 31.81 -22.07
C GLY A 805 -10.88 32.64 -23.30
N LYS A 806 -10.00 33.55 -23.76
CA LYS A 806 -10.22 34.31 -25.00
C LYS A 806 -10.33 33.44 -26.25
N LEU A 807 -9.66 32.28 -26.29
CA LEU A 807 -9.78 31.32 -27.39
C LEU A 807 -11.16 30.63 -27.38
N PHE A 808 -11.78 30.48 -26.20
CA PHE A 808 -13.15 30.00 -26.05
C PHE A 808 -14.15 31.07 -26.51
N ASP A 809 -13.95 32.32 -26.11
CA ASP A 809 -14.89 33.42 -26.40
C ASP A 809 -14.80 33.92 -27.85
N LYS A 810 -13.59 33.97 -28.42
CA LYS A 810 -13.29 34.61 -29.72
C LYS A 810 -12.30 33.78 -30.54
N PRO A 811 -12.64 32.53 -30.90
CA PRO A 811 -11.73 31.62 -31.61
C PRO A 811 -11.19 32.20 -32.93
N SER A 812 -12.02 32.94 -33.67
CA SER A 812 -11.68 33.47 -34.99
C SER A 812 -10.57 34.54 -34.98
N GLU A 813 -10.45 35.34 -33.90
CA GLU A 813 -9.37 36.33 -33.74
C GLU A 813 -7.99 35.67 -33.56
N TYR A 814 -7.98 34.39 -33.17
CA TYR A 814 -6.78 33.60 -32.93
C TYR A 814 -6.59 32.47 -33.95
N GLY A 815 -7.30 32.54 -35.07
CA GLY A 815 -7.16 31.59 -36.18
C GLY A 815 -7.81 30.22 -35.95
N LEU A 816 -8.67 30.08 -34.94
CA LEU A 816 -9.49 28.88 -34.74
C LEU A 816 -10.82 29.04 -35.48
N SER A 817 -11.26 27.98 -36.17
CA SER A 817 -12.55 27.98 -36.88
C SER A 817 -13.75 27.88 -35.93
N GLU A 818 -13.54 27.28 -34.75
CA GLU A 818 -14.56 27.00 -33.75
C GLU A 818 -13.96 27.14 -32.35
N SER A 819 -14.81 27.35 -31.34
CA SER A 819 -14.38 27.46 -29.94
C SER A 819 -13.86 26.12 -29.42
N PRO A 820 -12.77 26.10 -28.64
CA PRO A 820 -12.39 24.95 -27.84
C PRO A 820 -13.53 24.49 -26.93
N THR A 821 -13.64 23.18 -26.76
CA THR A 821 -14.62 22.50 -25.92
C THR A 821 -13.96 22.15 -24.59
N ALA A 822 -14.66 22.36 -23.48
CA ALA A 822 -14.21 21.90 -22.18
C ALA A 822 -14.09 20.37 -22.20
N ILE A 823 -13.02 19.82 -21.64
CA ILE A 823 -12.72 18.39 -21.78
C ILE A 823 -13.85 17.51 -21.23
N SER A 824 -14.48 17.92 -20.13
CA SER A 824 -15.62 17.19 -19.53
C SER A 824 -16.87 17.09 -20.43
N GLU A 825 -17.00 17.96 -21.45
CA GLU A 825 -18.13 18.00 -22.38
C GLU A 825 -17.85 17.24 -23.68
N ILE A 826 -16.60 16.80 -23.88
CA ILE A 826 -16.21 16.07 -25.09
C ILE A 826 -16.81 14.67 -25.06
N THR A 827 -17.68 14.41 -26.02
CA THR A 827 -18.34 13.11 -26.20
C THR A 827 -17.97 12.51 -27.55
N GLU A 828 -18.83 12.61 -28.57
CA GLU A 828 -18.56 12.13 -29.92
C GLU A 828 -18.59 13.31 -30.91
N GLY A 829 -17.66 13.31 -31.86
CA GLY A 829 -17.56 14.36 -32.88
C GLY A 829 -16.17 14.96 -33.05
N GLU A 830 -16.07 16.03 -33.82
CA GLU A 830 -14.84 16.80 -33.98
C GLU A 830 -14.81 17.95 -32.97
N PHE A 831 -13.69 18.12 -32.28
CA PHE A 831 -13.53 19.11 -31.23
C PHE A 831 -12.15 19.76 -31.29
N TYR A 832 -12.11 21.01 -30.82
CA TYR A 832 -10.89 21.62 -30.33
C TYR A 832 -10.84 21.45 -28.82
N ALA A 833 -9.68 21.14 -28.25
CA ALA A 833 -9.49 21.12 -26.80
C ALA A 833 -8.18 21.83 -26.45
N ILE A 834 -8.19 22.56 -25.35
CA ILE A 834 -6.97 23.18 -24.80
C ILE A 834 -6.69 22.54 -23.45
N GLY A 835 -5.45 22.11 -23.23
CA GLY A 835 -5.06 21.58 -21.94
C GLY A 835 -3.56 21.55 -21.74
N LYS A 836 -3.16 21.48 -20.47
CA LYS A 836 -1.78 21.35 -20.03
C LYS A 836 -1.31 19.91 -20.25
N LEU A 837 -0.16 19.73 -20.89
CA LEU A 837 0.42 18.41 -21.12
C LEU A 837 0.86 17.78 -19.79
N ILE A 838 0.25 16.67 -19.40
CA ILE A 838 0.55 15.95 -18.14
C ILE A 838 1.23 14.59 -18.35
N HIS A 839 1.17 14.03 -19.57
CA HIS A 839 1.85 12.78 -19.93
C HIS A 839 2.11 12.71 -21.44
N MET A 840 3.19 12.05 -21.88
CA MET A 840 3.54 11.86 -23.29
C MET A 840 4.31 10.54 -23.51
N ASP A 841 4.03 9.86 -24.62
CA ASP A 841 4.68 8.64 -25.10
C ASP A 841 4.79 8.67 -26.65
N ASP A 842 6.02 8.55 -27.18
CA ASP A 842 6.34 8.56 -28.61
C ASP A 842 6.80 7.14 -29.02
N SER A 843 6.03 6.50 -29.90
CA SER A 843 6.14 5.06 -30.20
C SER A 843 6.15 4.78 -31.71
N ASP A 844 6.84 3.72 -32.14
CA ASP A 844 6.93 3.35 -33.57
C ASP A 844 5.96 2.21 -33.93
N MET A 845 5.07 2.41 -34.91
CA MET A 845 4.09 1.40 -35.35
C MET A 845 4.68 0.27 -36.22
N ASN A 846 5.95 0.36 -36.61
CA ASN A 846 6.70 -0.72 -37.24
C ASN A 846 7.60 -1.48 -36.25
N GLU A 847 7.47 -1.20 -34.95
CA GLU A 847 7.90 -2.14 -33.93
C GLU A 847 7.33 -3.54 -34.23
N LEU A 848 8.19 -4.55 -34.06
CA LEU A 848 8.18 -5.91 -34.65
C LEU A 848 6.98 -6.82 -34.31
N SER A 849 5.90 -6.25 -33.83
CA SER A 849 4.84 -6.80 -32.98
C SER A 849 3.49 -6.19 -33.33
N ARG A 850 3.48 -4.88 -33.56
CA ARG A 850 2.42 -4.10 -34.17
C ARG A 850 2.34 -4.51 -35.64
N VAL A 851 3.48 -4.75 -36.29
CA VAL A 851 3.57 -5.38 -37.62
C VAL A 851 2.99 -6.79 -37.61
N LYS A 852 3.33 -7.61 -36.60
CA LYS A 852 2.82 -8.99 -36.48
C LYS A 852 1.32 -9.05 -36.20
N THR A 853 0.81 -8.08 -35.45
CA THR A 853 -0.63 -7.94 -35.12
C THR A 853 -1.42 -7.44 -36.32
N ARG A 854 -0.91 -6.41 -36.99
CA ARG A 854 -1.54 -5.79 -38.16
C ARG A 854 -1.41 -6.65 -39.42
N GLY A 855 -0.44 -7.57 -39.45
CA GLY A 855 -0.15 -8.45 -40.58
C GLY A 855 0.66 -7.81 -41.71
N TYR A 856 1.03 -6.53 -41.58
CA TYR A 856 1.83 -5.78 -42.56
C TYR A 856 2.61 -4.64 -41.92
N GLU A 857 3.79 -4.33 -42.46
CA GLU A 857 4.55 -3.13 -42.14
C GLU A 857 3.84 -1.91 -42.75
N ILE A 858 3.78 -0.80 -42.01
CA ILE A 858 3.39 0.46 -42.64
C ILE A 858 4.55 0.86 -43.52
N ASP A 859 4.31 0.90 -44.83
CA ASP A 859 5.25 1.48 -45.77
C ASP A 859 5.24 3.01 -45.60
N GLY A 860 6.41 3.62 -45.41
CA GLY A 860 6.55 5.05 -45.08
C GLY A 860 6.66 5.36 -43.57
N GLN A 861 6.03 6.46 -43.12
CA GLN A 861 6.12 6.92 -41.71
C GLN A 861 5.24 6.05 -40.79
N SER A 862 5.86 5.40 -39.82
CA SER A 862 5.24 4.47 -38.87
C SER A 862 5.10 5.01 -37.45
N ARG A 863 5.77 6.09 -37.06
CA ARG A 863 5.71 6.60 -35.68
C ARG A 863 4.38 7.27 -35.33
N ARG A 864 4.00 7.26 -34.06
CA ARG A 864 2.81 7.93 -33.49
C ARG A 864 3.14 8.52 -32.11
N VAL A 865 2.40 9.55 -31.69
CA VAL A 865 2.52 10.12 -30.33
C VAL A 865 1.20 9.97 -29.58
N SER A 866 1.25 9.44 -28.36
CA SER A 866 0.14 9.38 -27.41
C SER A 866 0.44 10.31 -26.24
N PHE A 867 -0.49 11.15 -25.85
CA PHE A 867 -0.28 12.11 -24.76
C PHE A 867 -1.59 12.39 -24.02
N ARG A 868 -1.49 13.03 -22.86
CA ARG A 868 -2.65 13.43 -22.07
C ARG A 868 -2.57 14.90 -21.73
N ILE A 869 -3.67 15.61 -21.96
CA ILE A 869 -3.83 17.02 -21.58
C ILE A 869 -4.87 17.13 -20.47
N GLU A 870 -4.73 18.11 -19.57
CA GLU A 870 -5.69 18.41 -18.51
C GLU A 870 -6.11 19.88 -18.60
N ASP A 871 -7.41 20.14 -18.49
CA ASP A 871 -7.99 21.47 -18.44
C ASP A 871 -8.59 21.76 -17.05
N ASP A 872 -9.47 22.76 -16.95
CA ASP A 872 -10.10 23.11 -15.68
C ASP A 872 -11.21 22.15 -15.24
N THR A 873 -11.66 21.28 -16.15
CA THR A 873 -12.81 20.40 -15.97
C THR A 873 -12.42 18.93 -15.86
N ASP A 874 -11.56 18.42 -16.74
CA ASP A 874 -11.10 17.03 -16.74
C ASP A 874 -9.78 16.85 -17.55
N ASN A 875 -9.43 15.62 -17.91
CA ASN A 875 -8.25 15.26 -18.67
C ASN A 875 -8.60 14.37 -19.87
N LEU A 876 -7.93 14.61 -21.00
CA LEU A 876 -8.19 13.98 -22.28
C LEU A 876 -6.98 13.21 -22.77
N VAL A 877 -7.18 11.97 -23.20
CA VAL A 877 -6.16 11.21 -23.91
C VAL A 877 -6.19 11.58 -25.39
N CYS A 878 -5.02 11.91 -25.95
CA CYS A 878 -4.84 12.40 -27.30
C CYS A 878 -3.85 11.53 -28.08
N ILE A 879 -4.13 11.25 -29.35
CA ILE A 879 -3.27 10.44 -30.21
C ILE A 879 -3.03 11.15 -31.55
N ILE A 880 -1.77 11.48 -31.85
CA ILE A 880 -1.31 11.84 -33.20
C ILE A 880 -0.98 10.54 -33.93
N SER A 881 -1.77 10.21 -34.97
CA SER A 881 -1.53 9.03 -35.79
C SER A 881 -0.30 9.19 -36.70
N ASN A 882 0.16 8.08 -37.27
CA ASN A 882 1.28 8.06 -38.22
C ASN A 882 1.11 9.00 -39.42
N LYS A 883 -0.13 9.16 -39.90
CA LYS A 883 -0.48 10.11 -40.96
C LYS A 883 -0.08 11.55 -40.64
N TYR A 884 -0.24 11.96 -39.38
CA TYR A 884 0.00 13.33 -38.92
C TYR A 884 1.31 13.46 -38.13
N TYR A 885 2.10 12.38 -37.99
CA TYR A 885 3.29 12.37 -37.17
C TYR A 885 4.34 13.39 -37.64
N ASN A 886 4.70 13.34 -38.93
CA ASN A 886 5.70 14.26 -39.48
C ASN A 886 5.31 15.73 -39.39
N SER A 887 4.01 16.03 -39.45
CA SER A 887 3.50 17.40 -39.41
C SER A 887 3.24 17.91 -37.99
N GLN A 888 2.83 17.05 -37.04
CA GLN A 888 2.31 17.48 -35.73
C GLN A 888 3.11 16.98 -34.52
N ALA A 889 3.86 15.87 -34.63
CA ALA A 889 4.52 15.25 -33.47
C ALA A 889 5.56 16.17 -32.81
N SER A 890 6.25 17.01 -33.61
CA SER A 890 7.25 17.94 -33.10
C SER A 890 6.67 18.96 -32.11
N SER A 891 5.42 19.40 -32.30
CA SER A 891 4.71 20.32 -31.40
C SER A 891 4.53 19.74 -30.00
N VAL A 892 4.34 18.42 -29.89
CA VAL A 892 4.17 17.70 -28.63
C VAL A 892 5.50 17.23 -28.05
N ASN A 893 6.37 16.63 -28.86
CA ASN A 893 7.65 16.08 -28.42
C ASN A 893 8.61 17.14 -27.88
N THR A 894 8.47 18.39 -28.33
CA THR A 894 9.26 19.52 -27.81
C THR A 894 8.60 20.21 -26.61
N ALA A 895 7.39 19.80 -26.23
CA ALA A 895 6.66 20.37 -25.11
C ALA A 895 7.12 19.76 -23.78
N LYS A 896 7.16 20.59 -22.74
CA LYS A 896 7.51 20.17 -21.38
C LYS A 896 6.29 19.66 -20.61
N VAL A 897 6.34 18.39 -20.21
CA VAL A 897 5.34 17.77 -19.33
C VAL A 897 5.21 18.58 -18.03
N ASN A 898 3.98 18.77 -17.57
CA ASN A 898 3.56 19.57 -16.42
C ASN A 898 3.89 21.07 -16.52
N SER A 899 4.22 21.58 -17.70
CA SER A 899 4.55 23.00 -17.91
C SER A 899 3.87 23.60 -19.14
N ASP A 900 3.83 22.87 -20.24
CA ASP A 900 3.37 23.40 -21.53
C ASP A 900 1.89 23.08 -21.80
N TRP A 901 1.22 24.02 -22.46
CA TRP A 901 -0.17 23.95 -22.92
C TRP A 901 -0.25 23.65 -24.42
N LEU A 902 -1.21 22.82 -24.78
CA LEU A 902 -1.47 22.40 -26.14
C LEU A 902 -2.93 22.75 -26.50
N CYS A 903 -3.13 23.30 -27.70
CA CYS A 903 -4.42 23.26 -28.39
C CYS A 903 -4.38 22.10 -29.36
N VAL A 904 -5.36 21.22 -29.27
CA VAL A 904 -5.49 20.03 -30.11
C VAL A 904 -6.81 20.10 -30.85
N LYS A 905 -6.78 19.77 -32.14
CA LYS A 905 -7.97 19.52 -32.95
C LYS A 905 -8.00 18.05 -33.31
N GLY A 906 -9.17 17.43 -33.22
CA GLY A 906 -9.31 16.04 -33.60
C GLY A 906 -10.74 15.54 -33.50
N PHE A 907 -10.92 14.25 -33.78
CA PHE A 907 -12.21 13.59 -33.66
C PHE A 907 -12.21 12.56 -32.52
N VAL A 908 -13.32 12.47 -31.81
CA VAL A 908 -13.62 11.41 -30.83
C VAL A 908 -14.67 10.49 -31.43
N LYS A 909 -14.41 9.18 -31.35
CA LYS A 909 -15.30 8.14 -31.87
C LYS A 909 -16.26 7.67 -30.78
N GLU A 910 -17.47 7.27 -31.17
CA GLU A 910 -18.46 6.67 -30.28
C GLU A 910 -17.83 5.58 -29.38
N GLY A 911 -18.05 5.68 -28.06
CA GLY A 911 -17.59 4.71 -27.07
C GLY A 911 -16.09 4.76 -26.70
N LEU A 912 -15.31 5.72 -27.21
CA LEU A 912 -13.87 5.84 -26.91
C LEU A 912 -13.52 7.24 -26.37
N PRO A 913 -13.06 7.38 -25.11
CA PRO A 913 -12.66 8.67 -24.54
C PRO A 913 -11.25 9.09 -25.00
N ILE A 914 -11.02 9.11 -26.32
CA ILE A 914 -9.72 9.38 -26.94
C ILE A 914 -9.92 10.33 -28.12
N LEU A 915 -9.19 11.44 -28.11
CA LEU A 915 -9.13 12.38 -29.22
C LEU A 915 -8.05 11.95 -30.23
N PHE A 916 -8.47 11.62 -31.44
CA PHE A 916 -7.57 11.39 -32.56
C PHE A 916 -7.21 12.71 -33.21
N VAL A 917 -5.98 13.14 -32.95
CA VAL A 917 -5.51 14.49 -33.23
C VAL A 917 -5.08 14.63 -34.68
N THR A 918 -5.65 15.64 -35.34
CA THR A 918 -5.33 16.05 -36.71
C THR A 918 -4.39 17.26 -36.73
N GLU A 919 -4.50 18.15 -35.74
CA GLU A 919 -3.68 19.36 -35.61
C GLU A 919 -3.30 19.62 -34.15
N VAL A 920 -2.05 20.07 -33.90
CA VAL A 920 -1.59 20.49 -32.58
C VAL A 920 -0.80 21.78 -32.65
N ALA A 921 -1.20 22.74 -31.80
CA ALA A 921 -0.42 23.93 -31.52
C ALA A 921 0.10 23.89 -30.07
N ASN A 922 1.41 24.10 -29.91
CA ASN A 922 1.99 24.36 -28.58
C ASN A 922 1.83 25.84 -28.24
N LEU A 923 0.83 26.13 -27.40
CA LEU A 923 0.45 27.50 -27.06
C LEU A 923 1.47 28.16 -26.11
N SER A 924 2.26 27.38 -25.38
CA SER A 924 3.24 27.88 -24.39
C SER A 924 4.34 28.74 -25.00
N ARG A 925 4.60 28.60 -26.31
CA ARG A 925 5.54 29.46 -27.04
C ARG A 925 4.96 30.86 -27.26
N GLN A 926 3.64 30.98 -27.44
CA GLN A 926 2.94 32.26 -27.53
C GLN A 926 2.84 32.94 -26.15
N LEU A 927 2.55 32.19 -25.08
CA LEU A 927 2.55 32.76 -23.71
C LEU A 927 3.89 33.40 -23.33
N LYS A 928 5.02 32.79 -23.71
CA LYS A 928 6.34 33.39 -23.45
C LYS A 928 6.54 34.68 -24.21
N TYR A 929 6.13 34.72 -25.48
CA TYR A 929 6.22 35.91 -26.32
C TYR A 929 5.37 37.05 -25.75
N ASP A 930 4.11 36.79 -25.41
CA ASP A 930 3.20 37.78 -24.80
C ASP A 930 3.68 38.21 -23.40
N SER A 931 4.27 37.29 -22.62
CA SER A 931 4.82 37.61 -21.30
C SER A 931 6.10 38.43 -21.39
N ASP A 932 6.98 38.15 -22.36
CA ASP A 932 8.21 38.89 -22.58
C ASP A 932 7.87 40.29 -23.10
N GLU A 933 6.89 40.41 -23.99
CA GLU A 933 6.39 41.70 -24.50
C GLU A 933 5.69 42.52 -23.39
N TYR A 934 4.91 41.89 -22.51
CA TYR A 934 4.32 42.53 -21.34
C TYR A 934 5.37 42.97 -20.31
N GLN A 935 6.38 42.14 -20.03
CA GLN A 935 7.49 42.48 -19.13
C GLN A 935 8.36 43.60 -19.72
N GLU A 936 8.60 43.59 -21.03
CA GLU A 936 9.31 44.66 -21.75
C GLU A 936 8.51 45.97 -21.71
N LYS A 937 7.17 45.90 -21.83
CA LYS A 937 6.27 47.05 -21.69
C LYS A 937 6.25 47.60 -20.26
N LEU A 938 6.14 46.74 -19.24
CA LEU A 938 6.20 47.15 -17.84
C LEU A 938 7.54 47.81 -17.53
N ARG A 939 8.63 47.27 -18.07
CA ARG A 939 9.98 47.82 -17.91
C ARG A 939 10.11 49.22 -18.54
N ARG A 940 9.50 49.45 -19.69
CA ARG A 940 9.40 50.78 -20.35
C ARG A 940 8.47 51.77 -19.64
N GLU A 941 7.51 51.29 -18.86
CA GLU A 941 6.59 52.12 -18.07
C GLU A 941 7.15 52.40 -16.66
N THR A 942 8.16 51.64 -16.20
CA THR A 942 8.81 51.80 -14.89
C THR A 942 10.17 52.54 -15.00
N GLU A 943 10.81 52.52 -16.18
CA GLU A 943 11.92 53.42 -16.56
C GLU A 943 11.38 54.78 -17.01
#